data_AF-A0A660VSV6-F1
#
_entry.id   AF-A0A660VSV6-F1
#
_cell.length_a   1.000
_cell.length_b   1.000
_cell.length_c   1.000
_cell.angle_alpha   90.00
_cell.angle_beta   90.00
_cell.angle_gamma   90.00
#
_symmetry.space_group_name_H-M   'P 1'
#
loop_
_entity.id
_entity.type
_entity.pdbx_description
1 polymer ?
#
loop_
_entity_poly.entity_id
_entity_poly.type
_entity_poly.pdbx_seq_one_letter_code
_entity_poly.pdbx_strand_id
1 'polypeptide(L)'
;MSARALVAERLRAVAARLRSAAVLRGAADLLAAAVIFLAACYLMDRFLDFRRPTRLFLAAAFVAGTAWLLVRRVLQPLLMEMEVRRIARLVENLEPAFDGALVTVVEVAEPAGVVEMVGREVHERLSALPAGMLVDGRKVLRSVASALIAVALAAAFVLTSPGQARAFLARFTGSDEPYPVKPAIGLDIPSHLRVAEGSDVYVKARALNGYRFRRLVLEVKDGAEKTLLMKPAGDGVFGAVLKDVHGVLEVAARAGGKSSAVHVIEAVPRPELRSLVLEVAPPAYTGREPYRLMEGQGNASVLAGSRISFVLEATKPLTAAFLAFPDGSKKGMTVDGTRGVTEIEVERDVDCTFELLDEEGFSSRSLPGCHITAVPDKPPLITVESPKANRRIVPDGAFRLRCRLRDDFGVVSAALLLVCPEGGRKKRIPLDFRRGADVEMEEIISIADLKLEPGRTVQVRVEAADASPAGVKTLSEAVTLRVSRPYEILDELQSFLVAAKQRLKAFVAEEDAVMSSLGGERKRRLLARQSRVVRDVAAMAPDFAAAADDFRLNRLGEEEAQLLESVARALEEGCAGLGRRSVSALSVLASAPDAGEAERKAAASAVARFRRLLARQLERLKKFENYSELTRHIKEMMDKEREIRDMLKRLLERSLGR
;
A
#
# COMPACT_ATOMS: atom_id res chain seq x y z
N MET A 1 -92.20 6.65 -86.23
CA MET A 1 -91.00 7.48 -86.03
C MET A 1 -90.27 7.57 -87.34
N SER A 2 -89.75 8.75 -87.72
CA SER A 2 -88.92 8.87 -88.93
C SER A 2 -87.66 8.00 -88.77
N ALA A 3 -87.17 7.39 -89.85
CA ALA A 3 -85.97 6.56 -89.81
C ALA A 3 -84.76 7.32 -89.20
N ARG A 4 -84.67 8.63 -89.44
CA ARG A 4 -83.70 9.54 -88.83
C ARG A 4 -83.80 9.60 -87.30
N ALA A 5 -85.00 9.63 -86.73
CA ALA A 5 -85.20 9.64 -85.28
C ALA A 5 -84.72 8.33 -84.64
N LEU A 6 -84.98 7.20 -85.28
CA LEU A 6 -84.54 5.87 -84.81
C LEU A 6 -83.02 5.70 -84.88
N VAL A 7 -82.38 6.16 -85.96
CA VAL A 7 -80.91 6.18 -86.10
C VAL A 7 -80.28 7.15 -85.10
N ALA A 8 -80.83 8.35 -84.92
CA ALA A 8 -80.34 9.33 -83.95
C ALA A 8 -80.47 8.85 -82.50
N GLU A 9 -81.57 8.17 -82.14
CA GLU A 9 -81.77 7.58 -80.82
C GLU A 9 -80.74 6.48 -80.54
N ARG A 10 -80.48 5.59 -81.50
CA ARG A 10 -79.42 4.57 -81.37
C ARG A 10 -78.03 5.17 -81.30
N LEU A 11 -77.71 6.19 -82.09
CA LEU A 11 -76.43 6.89 -82.02
C LEU A 11 -76.25 7.60 -80.66
N ARG A 12 -77.32 8.17 -80.08
CA ARG A 12 -77.29 8.70 -78.69
C ARG A 12 -77.07 7.60 -77.65
N ALA A 13 -77.65 6.41 -77.84
CA ALA A 13 -77.39 5.27 -76.95
C ALA A 13 -75.93 4.78 -77.02
N VAL A 14 -75.34 4.77 -78.22
CA VAL A 14 -73.90 4.48 -78.44
C VAL A 14 -73.03 5.57 -77.81
N ALA A 15 -73.40 6.85 -77.97
CA ALA A 15 -72.74 7.98 -77.32
C ALA A 15 -72.71 7.84 -75.79
N ALA A 16 -73.86 7.50 -75.20
CA ALA A 16 -74.00 7.33 -73.76
C ALA A 16 -73.13 6.18 -73.24
N ARG A 17 -73.00 5.08 -74.00
CA ARG A 17 -72.12 3.95 -73.66
C ARG A 17 -70.63 4.28 -73.79
N LEU A 18 -70.24 5.03 -74.82
CA LEU A 18 -68.86 5.53 -74.97
C LEU A 18 -68.49 6.48 -73.83
N ARG A 19 -69.41 7.39 -73.49
CA ARG A 19 -69.25 8.33 -72.37
C ARG A 19 -69.14 7.59 -71.03
N SER A 20 -70.03 6.64 -70.75
CA SER A 20 -69.99 5.89 -69.48
C SER A 20 -68.73 5.02 -69.37
N ALA A 21 -68.27 4.40 -70.47
CA ALA A 21 -67.03 3.65 -70.50
C ALA A 21 -65.79 4.54 -70.29
N ALA A 22 -65.76 5.74 -70.90
CA ALA A 22 -64.68 6.71 -70.71
C ALA A 22 -64.65 7.26 -69.27
N VAL A 23 -65.81 7.57 -68.70
CA VAL A 23 -65.95 8.04 -67.31
C VAL A 23 -65.57 6.94 -66.32
N LEU A 24 -66.02 5.70 -66.52
CA LEU A 24 -65.68 4.58 -65.64
C LEU A 24 -64.18 4.28 -65.67
N ARG A 25 -63.57 4.31 -66.86
CA ARG A 25 -62.12 4.19 -67.01
C ARG A 25 -61.38 5.34 -66.35
N GLY A 26 -61.84 6.59 -66.57
CA GLY A 26 -61.25 7.78 -65.97
C GLY A 26 -61.32 7.78 -64.45
N ALA A 27 -62.45 7.34 -63.89
CA ALA A 27 -62.64 7.20 -62.44
C ALA A 27 -61.75 6.09 -61.85
N ALA A 28 -61.63 4.96 -62.54
CA ALA A 28 -60.73 3.88 -62.14
C ALA A 28 -59.25 4.31 -62.19
N ASP A 29 -58.81 4.96 -63.27
CA ASP A 29 -57.44 5.49 -63.41
C ASP A 29 -57.14 6.54 -62.32
N LEU A 30 -58.09 7.45 -62.03
CA LEU A 30 -57.99 8.45 -60.96
C LEU A 30 -57.78 7.79 -59.59
N LEU A 31 -58.61 6.78 -59.29
CA LEU A 31 -58.57 6.10 -58.01
C LEU A 31 -57.24 5.34 -57.84
N ALA A 32 -56.81 4.60 -58.87
CA ALA A 32 -55.53 3.89 -58.86
C ALA A 32 -54.35 4.87 -58.67
N ALA A 33 -54.32 5.97 -59.43
CA ALA A 33 -53.27 6.99 -59.33
C ALA A 33 -53.24 7.64 -57.94
N ALA A 34 -54.41 7.93 -57.34
CA ALA A 34 -54.50 8.51 -56.01
C ALA A 34 -53.93 7.57 -54.94
N VAL A 35 -54.29 6.29 -54.97
CA VAL A 35 -53.77 5.28 -54.02
C VAL A 35 -52.26 5.10 -54.18
N ILE A 36 -51.76 5.01 -55.43
CA ILE A 36 -50.32 4.86 -55.71
C ILE A 36 -49.55 6.09 -55.19
N PHE A 37 -50.07 7.31 -55.40
CA PHE A 37 -49.44 8.52 -54.92
C PHE A 37 -49.36 8.57 -53.39
N LEU A 38 -50.45 8.21 -52.70
CA LEU A 38 -50.48 8.14 -51.24
C LEU A 38 -49.51 7.09 -50.70
N ALA A 39 -49.43 5.92 -51.35
CA ALA A 39 -48.48 4.87 -50.98
C ALA A 39 -47.02 5.34 -51.16
N ALA A 40 -46.71 6.04 -52.25
CA ALA A 40 -45.39 6.63 -52.48
C ALA A 40 -45.05 7.68 -51.40
N CYS A 41 -46.00 8.56 -51.06
CA CYS A 41 -45.82 9.55 -49.99
C CYS A 41 -45.56 8.89 -48.63
N TYR A 42 -46.28 7.81 -48.30
CA TYR A 42 -46.06 7.05 -47.07
C TYR A 42 -44.64 6.47 -47.02
N LEU A 43 -44.19 5.81 -48.10
CA LEU A 43 -42.85 5.24 -48.16
C LEU A 43 -41.79 6.33 -48.03
N MET A 44 -41.93 7.45 -48.74
CA MET A 44 -40.97 8.53 -48.67
C MET A 44 -40.95 9.20 -47.28
N ASP A 45 -42.11 9.48 -46.67
CA ASP A 45 -42.18 10.07 -45.32
C ASP A 45 -41.57 9.16 -44.25
N ARG A 46 -41.70 7.83 -44.41
CA ARG A 46 -41.16 6.85 -43.47
C ARG A 46 -39.63 6.77 -43.48
N PHE A 47 -38.99 6.97 -44.63
CA PHE A 47 -37.54 6.84 -44.80
C PHE A 47 -36.79 8.18 -44.74
N LEU A 48 -37.40 9.28 -45.19
CA LEU A 48 -36.73 10.58 -45.34
C LEU A 48 -37.10 11.60 -44.25
N ASP A 49 -38.01 11.24 -43.33
CA ASP A 49 -38.52 12.07 -42.22
C ASP A 49 -38.73 13.54 -42.63
N PHE A 50 -39.70 13.75 -43.52
CA PHE A 50 -39.95 15.05 -44.12
C PHE A 50 -40.38 16.09 -43.09
N ARG A 51 -39.82 17.30 -43.22
CA ARG A 51 -40.26 18.45 -42.42
C ARG A 51 -41.72 18.81 -42.73
N ARG A 52 -42.41 19.46 -41.79
CA ARG A 52 -43.79 19.97 -41.96
C ARG A 52 -44.08 20.63 -43.33
N PRO A 53 -43.27 21.58 -43.86
CA PRO A 53 -43.59 22.26 -45.12
C PRO A 53 -43.55 21.33 -46.34
N THR A 54 -42.64 20.35 -46.39
CA THR A 54 -42.56 19.40 -47.51
C THR A 54 -43.77 18.45 -47.51
N ARG A 55 -44.28 18.08 -46.33
CA ARG A 55 -45.50 17.27 -46.20
C ARG A 55 -46.74 18.04 -46.67
N LEU A 56 -46.88 19.30 -46.27
CA LEU A 56 -47.97 20.18 -46.73
C LEU A 56 -47.89 20.43 -48.24
N PHE A 57 -46.69 20.59 -48.80
CA PHE A 57 -46.49 20.70 -50.25
C PHE A 57 -46.94 19.43 -50.99
N LEU A 58 -46.56 18.24 -50.51
CA LEU A 58 -47.00 16.97 -51.08
C LEU A 58 -48.52 16.77 -50.96
N ALA A 59 -49.12 17.19 -49.85
CA ALA A 59 -50.57 17.18 -49.67
C ALA A 59 -51.27 18.14 -50.65
N ALA A 60 -50.75 19.36 -50.83
CA ALA A 60 -51.26 20.30 -51.81
C ALA A 60 -51.10 19.77 -53.26
N ALA A 61 -49.97 19.14 -53.58
CA ALA A 61 -49.72 18.51 -54.87
C ALA A 61 -50.67 17.33 -55.12
N PHE A 62 -51.00 16.55 -54.09
CA PHE A 62 -52.01 15.50 -54.17
C PHE A 62 -53.39 16.06 -54.49
N VAL A 63 -53.83 17.10 -53.78
CA VAL A 63 -55.14 17.75 -54.01
C VAL A 63 -55.19 18.36 -55.41
N ALA A 64 -54.15 19.08 -55.83
CA ALA A 64 -54.08 19.69 -57.15
C ALA A 64 -54.04 18.63 -58.26
N GLY A 65 -53.24 17.56 -58.11
CA GLY A 65 -53.11 16.48 -59.08
C GLY A 65 -54.39 15.65 -59.22
N THR A 66 -55.05 15.31 -58.11
CA THR A 66 -56.34 14.61 -58.11
C THR A 66 -57.45 15.48 -58.71
N ALA A 67 -57.51 16.77 -58.37
CA ALA A 67 -58.45 17.71 -58.98
C ALA A 67 -58.23 17.85 -60.50
N TRP A 68 -56.97 17.96 -60.95
CA TRP A 68 -56.64 18.03 -62.37
C TRP A 68 -57.02 16.76 -63.13
N LEU A 69 -56.73 15.57 -62.56
CA LEU A 69 -57.14 14.29 -63.15
C LEU A 69 -58.67 14.13 -63.17
N LEU A 70 -59.36 14.54 -62.10
CA LEU A 70 -60.83 14.52 -62.04
C LEU A 70 -61.43 15.40 -63.14
N VAL A 71 -60.92 16.63 -63.30
CA VAL A 71 -61.36 17.53 -64.37
C VAL A 71 -61.10 16.92 -65.74
N ARG A 72 -59.88 16.46 -66.01
CA ARG A 72 -59.46 16.01 -67.35
C ARG A 72 -60.02 14.64 -67.75
N ARG A 73 -60.13 13.69 -66.82
CA ARG A 73 -60.48 12.28 -67.11
C ARG A 73 -61.93 11.93 -66.78
N VAL A 74 -62.61 12.71 -65.94
CA VAL A 74 -63.99 12.43 -65.51
C VAL A 74 -64.95 13.55 -65.92
N LEU A 75 -64.70 14.80 -65.49
CA LEU A 75 -65.65 15.90 -65.75
C LEU A 75 -65.65 16.36 -67.20
N GLN A 76 -64.48 16.51 -67.83
CA GLN A 76 -64.34 16.91 -69.24
C GLN A 76 -65.08 15.96 -70.19
N PRO A 77 -64.94 14.61 -70.11
CA PRO A 77 -65.74 13.72 -70.96
C PRO A 77 -67.22 13.67 -70.58
N LEU A 78 -67.60 13.99 -69.34
CA LEU A 78 -68.99 14.08 -68.91
C LEU A 78 -69.70 15.31 -69.49
N LEU A 79 -69.00 16.45 -69.51
CA LEU A 79 -69.49 17.76 -69.96
C LEU A 79 -69.34 17.98 -71.48
N MET A 80 -68.57 17.14 -72.18
CA MET A 80 -68.41 17.25 -73.62
C MET A 80 -69.71 16.86 -74.35
N GLU A 81 -70.28 17.81 -75.09
CA GLU A 81 -71.36 17.54 -76.04
C GLU A 81 -70.81 16.65 -77.17
N MET A 82 -71.33 15.43 -77.27
CA MET A 82 -71.00 14.54 -78.37
C MET A 82 -72.02 14.79 -79.49
N GLU A 83 -71.64 15.61 -80.47
CA GLU A 83 -72.45 15.77 -81.68
C GLU A 83 -72.74 14.41 -82.31
N VAL A 84 -74.01 14.14 -82.60
CA VAL A 84 -74.49 12.89 -83.23
C VAL A 84 -73.73 12.62 -84.54
N ARG A 85 -73.36 13.68 -85.27
CA ARG A 85 -72.53 13.65 -86.48
C ARG A 85 -71.14 13.06 -86.24
N ARG A 86 -70.50 13.41 -85.12
CA ARG A 86 -69.14 12.94 -84.78
C ARG A 86 -69.12 11.46 -84.44
N ILE A 87 -70.21 10.98 -83.82
CA ILE A 87 -70.41 9.56 -83.51
C ILE A 87 -70.74 8.77 -84.78
N ALA A 88 -71.56 9.31 -85.68
CA ALA A 88 -71.81 8.71 -86.98
C ALA A 88 -70.50 8.48 -87.76
N ARG A 89 -69.62 9.49 -87.81
CA ARG A 89 -68.27 9.36 -88.41
C ARG A 89 -67.37 8.34 -87.70
N LEU A 90 -67.44 8.26 -86.37
CA LEU A 90 -66.66 7.28 -85.61
C LEU A 90 -67.13 5.85 -85.89
N VAL A 91 -68.43 5.63 -86.03
CA VAL A 91 -69.00 4.32 -86.38
C VAL A 91 -68.62 3.94 -87.81
N GLU A 92 -68.71 4.87 -88.77
CA GLU A 92 -68.27 4.63 -90.17
C GLU A 92 -66.77 4.34 -90.29
N ASN A 93 -65.93 5.04 -89.53
CA ASN A 93 -64.48 4.77 -89.53
C ASN A 93 -64.14 3.37 -88.98
N LEU A 94 -64.98 2.80 -88.10
CA LEU A 94 -64.80 1.47 -87.55
C LEU A 94 -65.38 0.39 -88.46
N GLU A 95 -66.45 0.70 -89.18
CA GLU A 95 -67.14 -0.21 -90.10
C GLU A 95 -67.28 0.45 -91.49
N PRO A 96 -66.31 0.24 -92.40
CA PRO A 96 -66.31 0.86 -93.73
C PRO A 96 -67.55 0.52 -94.59
N ALA A 97 -68.31 -0.52 -94.21
CA ALA A 97 -69.50 -0.98 -94.92
C ALA A 97 -70.67 0.02 -94.95
N PHE A 98 -70.61 1.11 -94.16
CA PHE A 98 -71.61 2.18 -94.19
C PHE A 98 -71.36 3.23 -95.27
N ASP A 99 -70.16 3.30 -95.88
CA ASP A 99 -69.78 4.15 -97.04
C ASP A 99 -70.45 5.54 -97.12
N GLY A 100 -70.42 6.30 -96.01
CA GLY A 100 -71.00 7.65 -95.92
C GLY A 100 -72.52 7.72 -95.75
N ALA A 101 -73.24 6.59 -95.80
CA ALA A 101 -74.70 6.53 -95.66
C ALA A 101 -75.18 6.92 -94.26
N LEU A 102 -74.41 6.62 -93.21
CA LEU A 102 -74.79 6.90 -91.81
C LEU A 102 -74.65 8.39 -91.50
N VAL A 103 -73.59 9.06 -91.99
CA VAL A 103 -73.41 10.51 -91.86
C VAL A 103 -74.44 11.25 -92.71
N THR A 104 -74.74 10.77 -93.91
CA THR A 104 -75.73 11.38 -94.82
C THR A 104 -77.14 11.35 -94.23
N VAL A 105 -77.57 10.22 -93.64
CA VAL A 105 -78.89 10.10 -92.97
C VAL A 105 -79.03 11.04 -91.76
N VAL A 106 -77.92 11.39 -91.10
CA VAL A 106 -77.91 12.31 -89.95
C VAL A 106 -77.91 13.78 -90.39
N GLU A 107 -77.20 14.13 -91.47
CA GLU A 107 -77.05 15.51 -91.99
C GLU A 107 -78.26 16.01 -92.78
N VAL A 108 -78.97 15.16 -93.51
CA VAL A 108 -80.08 15.59 -94.37
C VAL A 108 -81.30 16.03 -93.54
N ALA A 109 -81.72 17.28 -93.72
CA ALA A 109 -82.77 17.93 -92.94
C ALA A 109 -84.19 17.54 -93.37
N GLU A 110 -84.41 17.25 -94.66
CA GLU A 110 -85.74 17.00 -95.24
C GLU A 110 -85.89 15.56 -95.76
N PRO A 111 -87.00 14.87 -95.47
CA PRO A 111 -87.21 13.50 -95.89
C PRO A 111 -87.57 13.42 -97.39
N ALA A 112 -86.57 13.20 -98.24
CA ALA A 112 -86.81 12.62 -99.56
C ALA A 112 -87.07 11.11 -99.38
N GLY A 113 -88.02 10.52 -100.12
CA GLY A 113 -88.42 9.10 -99.95
C GLY A 113 -87.25 8.10 -100.03
N VAL A 114 -86.18 8.45 -100.74
CA VAL A 114 -84.92 7.67 -100.82
C VAL A 114 -84.18 7.64 -99.48
N VAL A 115 -84.16 8.75 -98.74
CA VAL A 115 -83.48 8.87 -97.43
C VAL A 115 -84.19 8.05 -96.35
N GLU A 116 -85.50 7.85 -96.47
CA GLU A 116 -86.26 7.05 -95.51
C GLU A 116 -86.03 5.53 -95.70
N MET A 117 -85.85 5.08 -96.94
CA MET A 117 -85.52 3.70 -97.28
C MET A 117 -84.07 3.36 -96.85
N VAL A 118 -83.11 4.22 -97.21
CA VAL A 118 -81.71 4.13 -96.76
C VAL A 118 -81.62 4.23 -95.24
N GLY A 119 -82.41 5.09 -94.61
CA GLY A 119 -82.46 5.23 -93.15
C GLY A 119 -82.93 3.97 -92.43
N ARG A 120 -83.88 3.20 -92.98
CA ARG A 120 -84.32 1.91 -92.40
C ARG A 120 -83.25 0.84 -92.56
N GLU A 121 -82.62 0.74 -93.72
CA GLU A 121 -81.54 -0.22 -93.96
C GLU A 121 -80.32 0.08 -93.08
N VAL A 122 -79.95 1.36 -92.95
CA VAL A 122 -78.90 1.81 -92.03
C VAL A 122 -79.29 1.50 -90.58
N HIS A 123 -80.55 1.69 -90.18
CA HIS A 123 -81.01 1.34 -88.83
C HIS A 123 -80.92 -0.16 -88.54
N GLU A 124 -81.31 -1.02 -89.49
CA GLU A 124 -81.27 -2.47 -89.36
C GLU A 124 -79.82 -2.97 -89.25
N ARG A 125 -78.93 -2.46 -90.11
CA ARG A 125 -77.47 -2.75 -90.05
C ARG A 125 -76.84 -2.21 -88.76
N LEU A 126 -77.21 -1.01 -88.32
CA LEU A 126 -76.74 -0.44 -87.05
C LEU A 126 -77.23 -1.24 -85.83
N SER A 127 -78.41 -1.87 -85.93
CA SER A 127 -78.99 -2.71 -84.88
C SER A 127 -78.37 -4.10 -84.81
N ALA A 128 -77.84 -4.59 -85.94
CA ALA A 128 -77.13 -5.87 -86.04
C ALA A 128 -75.67 -5.80 -85.55
N LEU A 129 -75.11 -4.60 -85.35
CA LEU A 129 -73.74 -4.45 -84.86
C LEU A 129 -73.60 -4.97 -83.42
N PRO A 130 -72.64 -5.88 -83.15
CA PRO A 130 -72.35 -6.33 -81.80
C PRO A 130 -71.84 -5.15 -80.96
N ALA A 131 -72.46 -4.92 -79.81
CA ALA A 131 -72.16 -3.80 -78.91
C ALA A 131 -70.70 -3.70 -78.43
N GLY A 132 -69.89 -4.74 -78.63
CA GLY A 132 -68.48 -4.81 -78.27
C GLY A 132 -67.49 -4.22 -79.29
N MET A 133 -67.92 -3.88 -80.51
CA MET A 133 -67.03 -3.27 -81.53
C MET A 133 -66.68 -1.80 -81.24
N LEU A 134 -67.56 -1.08 -80.53
CA LEU A 134 -67.42 0.35 -80.28
C LEU A 134 -66.68 0.68 -78.98
N VAL A 135 -66.61 -0.25 -78.03
CA VAL A 135 -65.99 -0.04 -76.72
C VAL A 135 -65.01 -1.17 -76.44
N ASP A 136 -63.73 -0.84 -76.31
CA ASP A 136 -62.69 -1.76 -75.83
C ASP A 136 -62.93 -2.14 -74.35
N GLY A 137 -63.85 -3.06 -74.09
CA GLY A 137 -64.18 -3.53 -72.74
C GLY A 137 -62.97 -4.05 -71.96
N ARG A 138 -61.96 -4.59 -72.66
CA ARG A 138 -60.69 -5.04 -72.06
C ARG A 138 -59.88 -3.90 -71.45
N LYS A 139 -59.87 -2.71 -72.05
CA LYS A 139 -59.14 -1.54 -71.52
C LYS A 139 -59.83 -0.98 -70.28
N VAL A 140 -61.16 -0.93 -70.29
CA VAL A 140 -61.97 -0.53 -69.12
C VAL A 140 -61.80 -1.54 -67.98
N LEU A 141 -61.86 -2.84 -68.28
CA LEU A 141 -61.68 -3.90 -67.28
C LEU A 141 -60.29 -3.87 -66.65
N ARG A 142 -59.22 -3.61 -67.42
CA ARG A 142 -57.86 -3.46 -66.88
C ARG A 142 -57.74 -2.27 -65.93
N SER A 143 -58.29 -1.11 -66.31
CA SER A 143 -58.30 0.06 -65.43
C SER A 143 -59.09 -0.21 -64.15
N VAL A 144 -60.29 -0.79 -64.25
CA VAL A 144 -61.11 -1.16 -63.07
C VAL A 144 -60.41 -2.21 -62.20
N ALA A 145 -59.81 -3.24 -62.79
CA ALA A 145 -59.03 -4.24 -62.06
C ALA A 145 -57.82 -3.61 -61.36
N SER A 146 -57.09 -2.70 -62.01
CA SER A 146 -55.97 -2.00 -61.38
C SER A 146 -56.39 -1.13 -60.21
N ALA A 147 -57.55 -0.46 -60.31
CA ALA A 147 -58.13 0.31 -59.21
C ALA A 147 -58.55 -0.60 -58.06
N LEU A 148 -59.20 -1.73 -58.35
CA LEU A 148 -59.59 -2.71 -57.33
C LEU A 148 -58.38 -3.33 -56.62
N ILE A 149 -57.32 -3.68 -57.34
CA ILE A 149 -56.07 -4.18 -56.76
C ILE A 149 -55.43 -3.12 -55.87
N ALA A 150 -55.34 -1.87 -56.33
CA ALA A 150 -54.79 -0.77 -55.54
C ALA A 150 -55.59 -0.56 -54.24
N VAL A 151 -56.92 -0.54 -54.32
CA VAL A 151 -57.80 -0.42 -53.14
C VAL A 151 -57.64 -1.61 -52.21
N ALA A 152 -57.59 -2.83 -52.73
CA ALA A 152 -57.41 -4.04 -51.92
C ALA A 152 -56.08 -4.02 -51.16
N LEU A 153 -54.99 -3.59 -51.80
CA LEU A 153 -53.68 -3.43 -51.14
C LEU A 153 -53.71 -2.33 -50.07
N ALA A 154 -54.36 -1.18 -50.35
CA ALA A 154 -54.51 -0.12 -49.37
C ALA A 154 -55.35 -0.59 -48.17
N ALA A 155 -56.45 -1.31 -48.41
CA ALA A 155 -57.30 -1.87 -47.36
C ALA A 155 -56.54 -2.92 -46.53
N ALA A 156 -55.78 -3.81 -47.17
CA ALA A 156 -54.93 -4.79 -46.48
C ALA A 156 -53.88 -4.12 -45.60
N PHE A 157 -53.27 -3.02 -46.05
CA PHE A 157 -52.33 -2.23 -45.25
C PHE A 157 -53.01 -1.60 -44.02
N VAL A 158 -54.19 -1.00 -44.19
CA VAL A 158 -54.96 -0.40 -43.09
C VAL A 158 -55.39 -1.46 -42.06
N LEU A 159 -55.79 -2.66 -42.51
CA LEU A 159 -56.21 -3.75 -41.63
C LEU A 159 -55.04 -4.40 -40.88
N THR A 160 -53.89 -4.57 -41.52
CA THR A 160 -52.70 -5.18 -40.88
C THR A 160 -51.95 -4.20 -39.97
N SER A 161 -51.99 -2.90 -40.29
CA SER A 161 -51.21 -1.86 -39.61
C SER A 161 -52.02 -0.58 -39.34
N PRO A 162 -53.13 -0.64 -38.57
CA PRO A 162 -54.04 0.50 -38.37
C PRO A 162 -53.35 1.70 -37.71
N GLY A 163 -52.41 1.46 -36.79
CA GLY A 163 -51.64 2.50 -36.13
C GLY A 163 -50.71 3.26 -37.08
N GLN A 164 -50.07 2.57 -38.03
CA GLN A 164 -49.19 3.20 -39.03
C GLN A 164 -50.01 4.04 -40.02
N ALA A 165 -51.14 3.52 -40.49
CA ALA A 165 -52.04 4.22 -41.41
C ALA A 165 -52.61 5.50 -40.77
N ARG A 166 -53.03 5.44 -39.49
CA ARG A 166 -53.51 6.61 -38.75
C ARG A 166 -52.41 7.66 -38.58
N ALA A 167 -51.21 7.24 -38.17
CA ALA A 167 -50.07 8.16 -38.02
C ALA A 167 -49.71 8.83 -39.35
N PHE A 168 -49.70 8.08 -40.47
CA PHE A 168 -49.48 8.66 -41.80
C PHE A 168 -50.54 9.71 -42.16
N LEU A 169 -51.83 9.42 -41.98
CA LEU A 169 -52.90 10.38 -42.30
C LEU A 169 -52.82 11.64 -41.43
N ALA A 170 -52.53 11.49 -40.13
CA ALA A 170 -52.31 12.63 -39.24
C ALA A 170 -51.09 13.46 -39.69
N ARG A 171 -49.98 12.82 -40.05
CA ARG A 171 -48.77 13.49 -40.55
C ARG A 171 -48.97 14.17 -41.90
N PHE A 172 -49.71 13.55 -42.81
CA PHE A 172 -50.04 14.07 -44.14
C PHE A 172 -50.93 15.30 -44.06
N THR A 173 -51.79 15.39 -43.04
CA THR A 173 -52.63 16.56 -42.75
C THR A 173 -51.92 17.65 -41.93
N GLY A 174 -50.62 17.47 -41.63
CA GLY A 174 -49.77 18.48 -40.99
C GLY A 174 -49.44 18.23 -39.52
N SER A 175 -49.91 17.14 -38.91
CA SER A 175 -49.54 16.75 -37.54
C SER A 175 -48.07 16.29 -37.45
N ASP A 176 -47.50 16.36 -36.26
CA ASP A 176 -46.16 15.83 -35.93
C ASP A 176 -46.22 14.52 -35.15
N GLU A 177 -47.33 13.79 -35.27
CA GLU A 177 -47.47 12.48 -34.64
C GLU A 177 -46.33 11.54 -35.13
N PRO A 178 -45.54 10.95 -34.21
CA PRO A 178 -44.50 10.01 -34.60
C PRO A 178 -45.13 8.68 -35.04
N TYR A 179 -44.48 8.00 -35.99
CA TYR A 179 -44.88 6.63 -36.34
C TYR A 179 -44.72 5.71 -35.12
N PRO A 180 -45.67 4.81 -34.83
CA PRO A 180 -45.54 3.85 -33.74
C PRO A 180 -44.33 2.93 -33.96
N VAL A 181 -43.42 2.91 -32.99
CA VAL A 181 -42.20 2.10 -33.01
C VAL A 181 -42.29 0.97 -31.99
N LYS A 182 -41.69 -0.19 -32.30
CA LYS A 182 -41.64 -1.32 -31.37
C LYS A 182 -40.70 -0.97 -30.20
N PRO A 183 -41.19 -1.00 -28.94
CA PRO A 183 -40.35 -0.73 -27.77
C PRO A 183 -39.28 -1.82 -27.62
N ALA A 184 -38.02 -1.42 -27.52
CA ALA A 184 -36.89 -2.30 -27.22
C ALA A 184 -35.97 -1.64 -26.19
N ILE A 185 -35.31 -2.45 -25.37
CA ILE A 185 -34.44 -2.01 -24.27
C ILE A 185 -33.07 -2.63 -24.47
N GLY A 186 -32.01 -1.80 -24.46
CA GLY A 186 -30.64 -2.25 -24.45
C GLY A 186 -29.98 -1.97 -23.10
N LEU A 187 -29.17 -2.90 -22.62
CA LEU A 187 -28.29 -2.70 -21.47
C LEU A 187 -26.89 -2.35 -21.98
N ASP A 188 -26.24 -1.39 -21.33
CA ASP A 188 -24.90 -0.88 -21.65
C ASP A 188 -23.85 -1.59 -20.78
N ILE A 189 -23.87 -2.92 -20.87
CA ILE A 189 -22.92 -3.86 -20.27
C ILE A 189 -22.70 -5.03 -21.25
N PRO A 190 -21.52 -5.67 -21.25
CA PRO A 190 -21.31 -6.87 -22.07
C PRO A 190 -22.27 -7.99 -21.63
N SER A 191 -22.45 -9.00 -22.49
CA SER A 191 -23.32 -10.15 -22.19
C SER A 191 -22.83 -10.96 -20.99
N HIS A 192 -21.52 -10.99 -20.77
CA HIS A 192 -20.87 -11.59 -19.62
C HIS A 192 -19.86 -10.58 -19.04
N LEU A 193 -20.13 -10.08 -17.84
CA LEU A 193 -19.30 -9.11 -17.13
C LEU A 193 -18.72 -9.77 -15.88
N ARG A 194 -17.40 -9.82 -15.78
CA ARG A 194 -16.70 -10.35 -14.60
C ARG A 194 -16.25 -9.16 -13.75
N VAL A 195 -16.62 -9.18 -12.48
CA VAL A 195 -16.28 -8.11 -11.53
C VAL A 195 -15.68 -8.70 -10.27
N ALA A 196 -14.90 -7.92 -9.56
CA ALA A 196 -14.36 -8.37 -8.29
C ALA A 196 -15.50 -8.53 -7.26
N GLU A 197 -15.44 -9.58 -6.46
CA GLU A 197 -16.45 -9.84 -5.44
C GLU A 197 -16.56 -8.71 -4.40
N GLY A 198 -17.81 -8.39 -4.07
CA GLY A 198 -18.21 -7.27 -3.23
C GLY A 198 -17.92 -5.89 -3.83
N SER A 199 -17.79 -5.79 -5.16
CA SER A 199 -17.72 -4.49 -5.86
C SER A 199 -19.11 -3.98 -6.24
N ASP A 200 -19.23 -2.66 -6.35
CA ASP A 200 -20.43 -2.00 -6.82
C ASP A 200 -20.43 -1.91 -8.34
N VAL A 201 -21.48 -2.42 -8.99
CA VAL A 201 -21.62 -2.42 -10.45
C VAL A 201 -22.70 -1.44 -10.87
N TYR A 202 -22.33 -0.47 -11.72
CA TYR A 202 -23.27 0.48 -12.30
C TYR A 202 -23.83 -0.03 -13.62
N VAL A 203 -25.10 -0.40 -13.63
CA VAL A 203 -25.80 -0.91 -14.80
C VAL A 203 -26.62 0.22 -15.42
N LYS A 204 -26.35 0.52 -16.69
CA LYS A 204 -27.10 1.50 -17.49
C LYS A 204 -28.01 0.78 -18.48
N ALA A 205 -29.25 1.26 -18.60
CA ALA A 205 -30.22 0.82 -19.58
C ALA A 205 -30.63 2.00 -20.49
N ARG A 206 -30.77 1.75 -21.79
CA ARG A 206 -31.21 2.73 -22.79
C ARG A 206 -32.42 2.21 -23.54
N ALA A 207 -33.40 3.08 -23.73
CA ALA A 207 -34.52 2.81 -24.63
C ALA A 207 -34.06 2.90 -26.09
N LEU A 208 -34.28 1.84 -26.86
CA LEU A 208 -33.96 1.81 -28.28
C LEU A 208 -35.15 2.34 -29.11
N ASN A 209 -34.86 2.74 -30.35
CA ASN A 209 -35.86 3.16 -31.34
C ASN A 209 -36.69 4.41 -30.96
N GLY A 210 -36.13 5.31 -30.14
CA GLY A 210 -36.76 6.59 -29.78
C GLY A 210 -37.94 6.48 -28.80
N TYR A 211 -38.23 5.28 -28.28
CA TYR A 211 -39.27 5.06 -27.29
C TYR A 211 -38.86 5.65 -25.94
N ARG A 212 -39.79 6.25 -25.18
CA ARG A 212 -39.54 6.79 -23.84
C ARG A 212 -40.33 6.01 -22.80
N PHE A 213 -39.64 5.25 -21.95
CA PHE A 213 -40.26 4.59 -20.81
C PHE A 213 -40.39 5.57 -19.63
N ARG A 214 -41.51 5.54 -18.91
CA ARG A 214 -41.72 6.34 -17.69
C ARG A 214 -41.04 5.75 -16.45
N ARG A 215 -40.93 4.43 -16.44
CA ARG A 215 -40.35 3.64 -15.35
C ARG A 215 -39.66 2.44 -15.93
N LEU A 216 -38.46 2.16 -15.45
CA LEU A 216 -37.65 1.03 -15.87
C LEU A 216 -37.09 0.37 -14.60
N VAL A 217 -37.22 -0.94 -14.52
CA VAL A 217 -36.75 -1.74 -13.39
C VAL A 217 -35.65 -2.67 -13.89
N LEU A 218 -34.60 -2.82 -13.11
CA LEU A 218 -33.57 -3.84 -13.30
C LEU A 218 -33.99 -5.05 -12.49
N GLU A 219 -34.18 -6.16 -13.16
CA GLU A 219 -34.33 -7.44 -12.49
C GLU A 219 -33.00 -8.11 -12.34
N VAL A 220 -32.82 -8.68 -11.16
CA VAL A 220 -31.62 -9.39 -10.74
C VAL A 220 -32.07 -10.73 -10.22
N LYS A 221 -31.55 -11.81 -10.82
CA LYS A 221 -31.78 -13.17 -10.34
C LYS A 221 -30.48 -13.70 -9.76
N ASP A 222 -30.57 -14.09 -8.49
CA ASP A 222 -29.50 -14.65 -7.67
C ASP A 222 -30.07 -15.83 -6.85
N GLY A 223 -30.77 -16.75 -7.54
CA GLY A 223 -31.67 -17.73 -6.91
C GLY A 223 -33.03 -17.16 -6.44
N ALA A 224 -33.10 -15.88 -6.08
CA ALA A 224 -34.34 -15.13 -5.86
C ALA A 224 -34.47 -13.96 -6.85
N GLU A 225 -35.69 -13.69 -7.35
CA GLU A 225 -35.96 -12.58 -8.27
C GLU A 225 -36.12 -11.28 -7.46
N LYS A 226 -35.19 -10.35 -7.64
CA LYS A 226 -35.22 -9.00 -7.03
C LYS A 226 -35.41 -7.97 -8.12
N THR A 227 -36.20 -6.93 -7.84
CA THR A 227 -36.41 -5.79 -8.74
C THR A 227 -35.85 -4.52 -8.13
N LEU A 228 -35.00 -3.82 -8.88
CA LEU A 228 -34.40 -2.55 -8.50
C LEU A 228 -34.93 -1.45 -9.41
N LEU A 229 -35.41 -0.36 -8.82
CA LEU A 229 -35.86 0.79 -9.59
C LEU A 229 -34.65 1.51 -10.20
N MET A 230 -34.61 1.63 -11.53
CA MET A 230 -33.55 2.39 -12.19
C MET A 230 -33.89 3.88 -12.17
N LYS A 231 -32.92 4.72 -11.79
CA LYS A 231 -33.07 6.18 -11.74
C LYS A 231 -32.81 6.79 -13.12
N PRO A 232 -33.59 7.81 -13.55
CA PRO A 232 -33.34 8.49 -14.83
C PRO A 232 -32.02 9.26 -14.78
N ALA A 233 -31.19 9.11 -15.81
CA ALA A 233 -29.87 9.73 -15.94
C ALA A 233 -29.78 10.76 -17.10
N GLY A 234 -30.91 11.12 -17.71
CA GLY A 234 -31.00 12.02 -18.88
C GLY A 234 -31.13 11.26 -20.22
N ASP A 235 -31.66 11.91 -21.26
CA ASP A 235 -31.74 11.41 -22.65
C ASP A 235 -32.30 9.97 -22.85
N GLY A 236 -33.21 9.52 -21.98
CA GLY A 236 -33.78 8.17 -22.05
C GLY A 236 -32.86 7.06 -21.56
N VAL A 237 -31.81 7.42 -20.81
CA VAL A 237 -30.92 6.51 -20.08
C VAL A 237 -31.40 6.39 -18.63
N PHE A 238 -31.36 5.16 -18.12
CA PHE A 238 -31.67 4.82 -16.74
C PHE A 238 -30.48 4.08 -16.13
N GLY A 239 -30.19 4.34 -14.85
CA GLY A 239 -29.07 3.71 -14.15
C GLY A 239 -29.51 3.08 -12.83
N ALA A 240 -28.93 1.93 -12.51
CA ALA A 240 -29.01 1.31 -11.18
C ALA A 240 -27.63 0.88 -10.71
N VAL A 241 -27.41 0.97 -9.40
CA VAL A 241 -26.19 0.47 -8.74
C VAL A 241 -26.56 -0.85 -8.08
N LEU A 242 -25.89 -1.92 -8.49
CA LEU A 242 -25.83 -3.17 -7.75
C LEU A 242 -24.72 -3.03 -6.72
N LYS A 243 -25.09 -3.01 -5.44
CA LYS A 243 -24.10 -2.90 -4.36
C LYS A 243 -23.66 -4.29 -3.93
N ASP A 244 -22.39 -4.41 -3.58
CA ASP A 244 -21.82 -5.61 -2.96
C ASP A 244 -22.17 -6.90 -3.72
N VAL A 245 -21.73 -6.98 -4.98
CA VAL A 245 -22.09 -8.09 -5.87
C VAL A 245 -21.35 -9.37 -5.48
N HIS A 246 -22.11 -10.44 -5.25
CA HIS A 246 -21.63 -11.79 -4.91
C HIS A 246 -22.20 -12.84 -5.87
N GLY A 247 -21.48 -13.94 -6.06
CA GLY A 247 -21.91 -15.06 -6.90
C GLY A 247 -22.17 -14.69 -8.36
N VAL A 248 -23.13 -15.38 -8.98
CA VAL A 248 -23.50 -15.19 -10.38
C VAL A 248 -24.90 -14.57 -10.45
N LEU A 249 -24.99 -13.36 -10.99
CA LEU A 249 -26.23 -12.61 -11.14
C LEU A 249 -26.68 -12.58 -12.60
N GLU A 250 -27.91 -12.99 -12.88
CA GLU A 250 -28.55 -12.71 -14.17
C GLU A 250 -29.33 -11.40 -14.08
N VAL A 251 -29.02 -10.45 -14.97
CA VAL A 251 -29.65 -9.13 -14.98
C VAL A 251 -30.37 -8.84 -16.29
N ALA A 252 -31.57 -8.29 -16.18
CA ALA A 252 -32.37 -7.85 -17.33
C ALA A 252 -33.17 -6.59 -16.97
N ALA A 253 -33.28 -5.65 -17.91
CA ALA A 253 -34.12 -4.47 -17.74
C ALA A 253 -35.55 -4.76 -18.22
N ARG A 254 -36.55 -4.54 -17.36
CA ARG A 254 -37.98 -4.63 -17.71
C ARG A 254 -38.68 -3.27 -17.67
N ALA A 255 -39.54 -3.02 -18.66
CA ALA A 255 -40.46 -1.88 -18.68
C ALA A 255 -41.70 -2.18 -19.53
N GLY A 256 -42.90 -1.91 -18.99
CA GLY A 256 -44.17 -2.00 -19.74
C GLY A 256 -44.43 -3.36 -20.42
N GLY A 257 -44.05 -4.47 -19.79
CA GLY A 257 -44.21 -5.82 -20.33
C GLY A 257 -43.17 -6.23 -21.38
N LYS A 258 -42.10 -5.43 -21.56
CA LYS A 258 -40.93 -5.77 -22.39
C LYS A 258 -39.69 -5.96 -21.52
N SER A 259 -38.80 -6.86 -21.96
CA SER A 259 -37.53 -7.18 -21.31
C SER A 259 -36.39 -6.97 -22.31
N SER A 260 -35.22 -6.55 -21.82
CA SER A 260 -33.97 -6.65 -22.55
C SER A 260 -33.51 -8.10 -22.69
N ALA A 261 -32.42 -8.32 -23.44
CA ALA A 261 -31.62 -9.53 -23.31
C ALA A 261 -31.14 -9.69 -21.86
N VAL A 262 -30.89 -10.94 -21.46
CA VAL A 262 -30.31 -11.28 -20.16
C VAL A 262 -28.79 -11.14 -20.27
N HIS A 263 -28.19 -10.45 -19.31
CA HIS A 263 -26.74 -10.32 -19.15
C HIS A 263 -26.33 -11.03 -17.86
N VAL A 264 -25.14 -11.61 -17.84
CA VAL A 264 -24.61 -12.31 -16.67
C VAL A 264 -23.50 -11.46 -16.06
N ILE A 265 -23.61 -11.19 -14.75
CA ILE A 265 -22.58 -10.55 -13.95
C ILE A 265 -22.03 -11.62 -13.00
N GLU A 266 -20.76 -11.98 -13.16
CA GLU A 266 -20.06 -12.95 -12.33
C GLU A 266 -19.13 -12.21 -11.37
N ALA A 267 -19.35 -12.38 -10.06
CA ALA A 267 -18.43 -11.96 -9.02
C ALA A 267 -17.31 -12.99 -8.88
N VAL A 268 -16.07 -12.56 -9.12
CA VAL A 268 -14.88 -13.38 -8.96
C VAL A 268 -14.17 -12.97 -7.66
N PRO A 269 -13.78 -13.93 -6.81
CA PRO A 269 -13.06 -13.62 -5.58
C PRO A 269 -11.71 -12.97 -5.90
N ARG A 270 -11.34 -11.98 -5.07
CA ARG A 270 -10.03 -11.32 -5.14
C ARG A 270 -8.93 -12.23 -4.57
N PRO A 271 -7.66 -12.03 -4.97
CA PRO A 271 -6.56 -12.70 -4.26
C PRO A 271 -6.51 -12.21 -2.80
N GLU A 272 -6.54 -13.16 -1.88
CA GLU A 272 -6.42 -12.93 -0.44
C GLU A 272 -5.12 -13.53 0.09
N LEU A 273 -4.60 -12.94 1.17
CA LEU A 273 -3.43 -13.45 1.88
C LEU A 273 -3.84 -14.64 2.75
N ARG A 274 -3.38 -15.84 2.38
CA ARG A 274 -3.65 -17.08 3.11
C ARG A 274 -2.68 -17.29 4.26
N SER A 275 -1.38 -17.14 3.99
CA SER A 275 -0.31 -17.25 4.98
C SER A 275 0.76 -16.19 4.74
N LEU A 276 1.40 -15.78 5.84
CA LEU A 276 2.55 -14.88 5.81
C LEU A 276 3.57 -15.38 6.82
N VAL A 277 4.75 -15.73 6.33
CA VAL A 277 5.89 -16.18 7.12
C VAL A 277 7.05 -15.23 6.90
N LEU A 278 7.59 -14.71 7.99
CA LEU A 278 8.77 -13.85 7.98
C LEU A 278 9.95 -14.68 8.48
N GLU A 279 10.96 -14.84 7.63
CA GLU A 279 12.23 -15.46 8.01
C GLU A 279 13.26 -14.34 8.26
N VAL A 280 13.77 -14.26 9.48
CA VAL A 280 14.74 -13.25 9.89
C VAL A 280 16.12 -13.89 9.90
N ALA A 281 17.03 -13.37 9.09
CA ALA A 281 18.45 -13.68 9.12
C ALA A 281 19.19 -12.52 9.81
N PRO A 282 19.66 -12.70 11.06
CA PRO A 282 20.47 -11.69 11.75
C PRO A 282 21.76 -11.36 10.99
N PRO A 283 22.40 -10.22 11.27
CA PRO A 283 23.68 -9.88 10.67
C PRO A 283 24.73 -10.96 10.94
N ALA A 284 25.58 -11.25 9.94
CA ALA A 284 26.54 -12.35 10.04
C ALA A 284 27.49 -12.26 11.24
N TYR A 285 27.82 -11.04 11.68
CA TYR A 285 28.71 -10.80 12.81
C TYR A 285 28.14 -11.23 14.16
N THR A 286 26.81 -11.38 14.29
CA THR A 286 26.18 -11.81 15.54
C THR A 286 26.29 -13.31 15.77
N GLY A 287 26.66 -14.09 14.73
CA GLY A 287 26.78 -15.55 14.79
C GLY A 287 25.47 -16.29 15.12
N ARG A 288 24.31 -15.64 14.94
CA ARG A 288 23.00 -16.20 15.25
C ARG A 288 22.42 -16.91 14.04
N GLU A 289 21.78 -18.05 14.27
CA GLU A 289 21.07 -18.76 13.21
C GLU A 289 19.82 -17.99 12.77
N PRO A 290 19.45 -18.02 11.48
CA PRO A 290 18.18 -17.51 11.01
C PRO A 290 17.01 -18.18 11.72
N TYR A 291 15.96 -17.42 12.01
CA TYR A 291 14.77 -17.91 12.69
C TYR A 291 13.50 -17.44 11.98
N ARG A 292 12.41 -18.18 12.20
CA ARG A 292 11.10 -17.87 11.64
C ARG A 292 10.20 -17.26 12.70
N LEU A 293 9.49 -16.21 12.34
CA LEU A 293 8.42 -15.65 13.17
C LEU A 293 7.16 -16.52 13.08
N MET A 294 6.25 -16.37 14.03
CA MET A 294 4.96 -17.07 13.97
C MET A 294 4.18 -16.62 12.74
N GLU A 295 3.43 -17.54 12.15
CA GLU A 295 2.62 -17.25 10.97
C GLU A 295 1.63 -16.12 11.26
N GLY A 296 1.56 -15.13 10.36
CA GLY A 296 0.72 -13.93 10.53
C GLY A 296 1.26 -12.89 11.52
N GLN A 297 2.44 -13.11 12.11
CA GLN A 297 3.09 -12.12 12.96
C GLN A 297 3.71 -11.00 12.11
N GLY A 298 2.94 -9.95 11.84
CA GLY A 298 3.40 -8.77 11.10
C GLY A 298 4.28 -7.80 11.92
N ASN A 299 4.27 -7.92 13.26
CA ASN A 299 5.01 -7.02 14.14
C ASN A 299 6.19 -7.74 14.82
N ALA A 300 7.40 -7.23 14.61
CA ALA A 300 8.61 -7.83 15.16
C ALA A 300 9.71 -6.81 15.42
N SER A 301 10.52 -7.08 16.44
CA SER A 301 11.74 -6.33 16.72
C SER A 301 12.94 -7.16 16.27
N VAL A 302 13.75 -6.62 15.38
CA VAL A 302 14.94 -7.30 14.81
C VAL A 302 16.16 -6.40 14.96
N LEU A 303 17.37 -6.98 14.93
CA LEU A 303 18.59 -6.17 14.96
C LEU A 303 18.74 -5.37 13.66
N ALA A 304 19.21 -4.13 13.76
CA ALA A 304 19.58 -3.35 12.58
C ALA A 304 20.63 -4.10 11.73
N GLY A 305 20.49 -4.06 10.41
CA GLY A 305 21.26 -4.86 9.44
C GLY A 305 20.77 -6.31 9.27
N SER A 306 19.67 -6.71 9.92
CA SER A 306 19.04 -8.02 9.67
C SER A 306 18.39 -8.03 8.29
N ARG A 307 18.42 -9.19 7.62
CA ARG A 307 17.64 -9.40 6.41
C ARG A 307 16.37 -10.18 6.73
N ILE A 308 15.24 -9.67 6.26
CA ILE A 308 13.93 -10.30 6.43
C ILE A 308 13.43 -10.77 5.07
N SER A 309 13.17 -12.06 4.95
CA SER A 309 12.49 -12.68 3.82
C SER A 309 11.01 -12.79 4.14
N PHE A 310 10.18 -12.12 3.34
CA PHE A 310 8.72 -12.26 3.37
C PHE A 310 8.32 -13.35 2.42
N VAL A 311 7.74 -14.42 2.96
CA VAL A 311 7.15 -15.51 2.19
C VAL A 311 5.65 -15.46 2.41
N LEU A 312 4.91 -15.13 1.37
CA LEU A 312 3.45 -15.13 1.40
C LEU A 312 2.87 -16.21 0.50
N GLU A 313 1.68 -16.68 0.87
CA GLU A 313 0.84 -17.56 0.08
C GLU A 313 -0.52 -16.90 -0.14
N ALA A 314 -0.96 -16.82 -1.39
CA ALA A 314 -2.25 -16.28 -1.77
C ALA A 314 -3.28 -17.39 -2.02
N THR A 315 -4.57 -17.04 -1.96
CA THR A 315 -5.68 -17.95 -2.29
C THR A 315 -5.79 -18.25 -3.79
N LYS A 316 -5.19 -17.42 -4.65
CA LYS A 316 -5.23 -17.52 -6.13
C LYS A 316 -3.84 -17.34 -6.74
N PRO A 317 -3.57 -17.89 -7.94
CA PRO A 317 -2.34 -17.63 -8.68
C PRO A 317 -2.15 -16.13 -8.94
N LEU A 318 -0.93 -15.65 -8.78
CA LEU A 318 -0.58 -14.24 -8.87
C LEU A 318 0.23 -13.98 -10.15
N THR A 319 -0.03 -12.85 -10.79
CA THR A 319 0.84 -12.30 -11.84
C THR A 319 1.92 -11.40 -11.25
N ALA A 320 1.58 -10.66 -10.19
CA ALA A 320 2.52 -9.80 -9.49
C ALA A 320 2.13 -9.66 -8.02
N ALA A 321 3.14 -9.48 -7.18
CA ALA A 321 2.97 -9.13 -5.78
C ALA A 321 3.98 -8.04 -5.43
N PHE A 322 3.56 -7.10 -4.58
CA PHE A 322 4.37 -5.97 -4.17
C PHE A 322 4.33 -5.80 -2.65
N LEU A 323 5.48 -5.45 -2.10
CA LEU A 323 5.60 -4.87 -0.78
C LEU A 323 5.48 -3.34 -0.92
N ALA A 324 4.39 -2.78 -0.42
CA ALA A 324 4.06 -1.36 -0.51
C ALA A 324 4.38 -0.63 0.80
N PHE A 325 5.10 0.49 0.70
CA PHE A 325 5.51 1.29 1.84
C PHE A 325 4.64 2.56 1.97
N PRO A 326 4.53 3.17 3.16
CA PRO A 326 3.74 4.39 3.39
C PRO A 326 4.17 5.60 2.55
N ASP A 327 5.41 5.64 2.09
CA ASP A 327 5.94 6.69 1.21
C ASP A 327 5.46 6.56 -0.26
N GLY A 328 4.69 5.52 -0.57
CA GLY A 328 4.19 5.20 -1.90
C GLY A 328 5.16 4.38 -2.75
N SER A 329 6.37 4.09 -2.25
CA SER A 329 7.30 3.20 -2.93
C SER A 329 6.81 1.75 -2.85
N LYS A 330 7.15 0.97 -3.89
CA LYS A 330 6.75 -0.45 -4.00
C LYS A 330 7.95 -1.28 -4.39
N LYS A 331 8.17 -2.37 -3.67
CA LYS A 331 9.19 -3.37 -3.99
C LYS A 331 8.52 -4.62 -4.54
N GLY A 332 8.91 -5.03 -5.74
CA GLY A 332 8.40 -6.25 -6.36
C GLY A 332 8.78 -7.50 -5.57
N MET A 333 7.89 -8.48 -5.55
CA MET A 333 8.13 -9.83 -5.05
C MET A 333 8.30 -10.78 -6.24
N THR A 334 9.14 -11.79 -6.09
CA THR A 334 9.23 -12.91 -7.02
C THR A 334 8.04 -13.82 -6.79
N VAL A 335 7.26 -14.07 -7.84
CA VAL A 335 6.01 -14.82 -7.77
C VAL A 335 6.17 -16.17 -8.48
N ASP A 336 5.70 -17.24 -7.84
CA ASP A 336 5.61 -18.59 -8.38
C ASP A 336 4.25 -19.20 -8.01
N GLY A 337 3.32 -19.17 -8.97
CA GLY A 337 1.93 -19.58 -8.76
C GLY A 337 1.24 -18.75 -7.68
N THR A 338 0.92 -19.35 -6.54
CA THR A 338 0.29 -18.69 -5.38
C THR A 338 1.30 -18.10 -4.40
N ARG A 339 2.60 -18.36 -4.58
CA ARG A 339 3.65 -18.00 -3.62
C ARG A 339 4.37 -16.74 -4.04
N GLY A 340 4.56 -15.80 -3.12
CA GLY A 340 5.35 -14.58 -3.32
C GLY A 340 6.52 -14.52 -2.33
N VAL A 341 7.72 -14.20 -2.82
CA VAL A 341 8.92 -14.05 -1.98
C VAL A 341 9.64 -12.73 -2.27
N THR A 342 10.00 -11.99 -1.23
CA THR A 342 10.90 -10.83 -1.34
C THR A 342 11.74 -10.69 -0.08
N GLU A 343 12.90 -10.06 -0.19
CA GLU A 343 13.80 -9.83 0.94
C GLU A 343 14.05 -8.34 1.11
N ILE A 344 14.11 -7.86 2.35
CA ILE A 344 14.54 -6.50 2.68
C ILE A 344 15.64 -6.52 3.74
N GLU A 345 16.51 -5.52 3.70
CA GLU A 345 17.46 -5.24 4.77
C GLU A 345 16.88 -4.16 5.69
N VAL A 346 16.93 -4.39 7.00
CA VAL A 346 16.28 -3.55 7.99
C VAL A 346 17.33 -2.71 8.71
N GLU A 347 17.48 -1.45 8.30
CA GLU A 347 18.38 -0.48 8.94
C GLU A 347 17.66 0.46 9.92
N ARG A 348 16.35 0.66 9.69
CA ARG A 348 15.47 1.55 10.45
C ARG A 348 14.11 0.89 10.55
N ASP A 349 13.22 1.47 11.35
CA ASP A 349 11.85 1.00 11.45
C ASP A 349 11.19 0.97 10.06
N VAL A 350 10.55 -0.14 9.74
CA VAL A 350 9.89 -0.37 8.45
C VAL A 350 8.43 -0.69 8.67
N ASP A 351 7.57 0.17 8.12
CA ASP A 351 6.15 -0.10 7.93
C ASP A 351 5.92 -0.54 6.49
N CYS A 352 5.22 -1.66 6.29
CA CYS A 352 4.87 -2.12 4.95
C CYS A 352 3.53 -2.83 4.91
N THR A 353 2.94 -2.89 3.71
CA THR A 353 1.70 -3.60 3.39
C THR A 353 1.91 -4.42 2.13
N PHE A 354 0.97 -5.29 1.80
CA PHE A 354 1.05 -6.16 0.62
C PHE A 354 -0.01 -5.78 -0.40
N GLU A 355 0.37 -5.77 -1.67
CA GLU A 355 -0.54 -5.66 -2.80
C GLU A 355 -0.36 -6.86 -3.72
N LEU A 356 -1.44 -7.59 -3.96
CA LEU A 356 -1.44 -8.77 -4.82
C LEU A 356 -2.26 -8.50 -6.08
N LEU A 357 -1.79 -9.02 -7.22
CA LEU A 357 -2.48 -8.97 -8.51
C LEU A 357 -2.59 -10.38 -9.07
N ASP A 358 -3.82 -10.84 -9.30
CA ASP A 358 -4.07 -12.16 -9.90
C ASP A 358 -3.91 -12.17 -11.43
N GLU A 359 -3.93 -13.37 -12.02
CA GLU A 359 -3.88 -13.57 -13.49
C GLU A 359 -5.06 -12.97 -14.25
N GLU A 360 -6.15 -12.66 -13.55
CA GLU A 360 -7.37 -12.10 -14.11
C GLU A 360 -7.39 -10.57 -14.03
N GLY A 361 -6.35 -9.96 -13.45
CA GLY A 361 -6.18 -8.52 -13.31
C GLY A 361 -6.88 -7.90 -12.09
N PHE A 362 -7.36 -8.71 -11.15
CA PHE A 362 -7.97 -8.24 -9.90
C PHE A 362 -6.92 -8.04 -8.81
N SER A 363 -6.96 -6.86 -8.18
CA SER A 363 -6.10 -6.54 -7.04
C SER A 363 -6.71 -7.01 -5.71
N SER A 364 -5.86 -7.36 -4.75
CA SER A 364 -6.27 -7.60 -3.38
C SER A 364 -6.94 -6.37 -2.75
N ARG A 365 -7.75 -6.58 -1.71
CA ARG A 365 -8.17 -5.49 -0.80
C ARG A 365 -6.97 -5.09 0.06
N SER A 366 -7.11 -4.01 0.84
CA SER A 366 -6.10 -3.60 1.82
C SER A 366 -5.79 -4.78 2.75
N LEU A 367 -4.57 -5.31 2.66
CA LEU A 367 -4.09 -6.40 3.50
C LEU A 367 -3.54 -5.86 4.83
N PRO A 368 -3.41 -6.71 5.87
CA PRO A 368 -2.78 -6.31 7.12
C PRO A 368 -1.36 -5.78 6.89
N GLY A 369 -1.03 -4.68 7.55
CA GLY A 369 0.33 -4.14 7.55
C GLY A 369 1.26 -4.87 8.50
N CYS A 370 2.55 -4.77 8.23
CA CYS A 370 3.65 -5.23 9.08
C CYS A 370 4.42 -4.02 9.62
N HIS A 371 4.77 -4.06 10.90
CA HIS A 371 5.62 -3.07 11.55
C HIS A 371 6.87 -3.76 12.11
N ILE A 372 8.02 -3.50 11.48
CA ILE A 372 9.30 -4.06 11.89
C ILE A 372 10.11 -2.97 12.58
N THR A 373 10.42 -3.16 13.85
CA THR A 373 11.25 -2.25 14.64
C THR A 373 12.72 -2.65 14.54
N ALA A 374 13.58 -1.72 14.15
CA ALA A 374 15.03 -1.92 14.06
C ALA A 374 15.68 -1.59 15.41
N VAL A 375 16.17 -2.62 16.11
CA VAL A 375 16.90 -2.48 17.37
C VAL A 375 18.39 -2.27 17.07
N PRO A 376 18.97 -1.11 17.43
CA PRO A 376 20.39 -0.88 17.21
C PRO A 376 21.24 -1.74 18.13
N ASP A 377 22.43 -2.09 17.65
CA ASP A 377 23.46 -2.77 18.44
C ASP A 377 24.00 -1.84 19.54
N LYS A 378 24.35 -2.44 20.69
CA LYS A 378 24.91 -1.68 21.82
C LYS A 378 26.42 -1.68 21.73
N PRO A 379 27.07 -0.52 21.94
CA PRO A 379 28.52 -0.46 21.96
C PRO A 379 29.08 -1.19 23.20
N PRO A 380 30.35 -1.64 23.15
CA PRO A 380 30.95 -2.40 24.24
C PRO A 380 31.11 -1.51 25.47
N LEU A 381 30.83 -2.06 26.65
CA LEU A 381 31.00 -1.42 27.95
C LEU A 381 32.40 -1.70 28.50
N ILE A 382 33.13 -0.63 28.83
CA ILE A 382 34.49 -0.70 29.36
C ILE A 382 34.50 -0.24 30.81
N THR A 383 34.92 -1.11 31.73
CA THR A 383 35.12 -0.77 33.14
C THR A 383 36.60 -0.87 33.47
N VAL A 384 37.25 0.26 33.81
CA VAL A 384 38.65 0.28 34.26
C VAL A 384 38.68 0.11 35.78
N GLU A 385 39.20 -1.03 36.23
CA GLU A 385 39.32 -1.37 37.66
C GLU A 385 40.65 -0.93 38.27
N SER A 386 41.70 -0.79 37.46
CA SER A 386 42.98 -0.22 37.88
C SER A 386 43.65 0.40 36.65
N PRO A 387 44.14 1.64 36.72
CA PRO A 387 44.00 2.58 37.84
C PRO A 387 42.56 3.14 37.97
N LYS A 388 41.99 3.25 39.18
CA LYS A 388 40.63 3.82 39.40
C LYS A 388 40.60 5.34 39.50
N ALA A 389 41.74 5.95 39.78
CA ALA A 389 41.86 7.38 40.05
C ALA A 389 43.20 7.87 39.56
N ASN A 390 43.35 9.20 39.49
CA ASN A 390 44.61 9.81 39.14
C ASN A 390 45.71 9.39 40.12
N ARG A 391 46.87 9.03 39.60
CA ARG A 391 48.00 8.52 40.39
C ARG A 391 49.33 9.10 39.93
N ARG A 392 50.34 9.02 40.79
CA ARG A 392 51.71 9.38 40.46
C ARG A 392 52.49 8.15 39.99
N ILE A 393 53.41 8.36 39.06
CA ILE A 393 54.27 7.33 38.47
C ILE A 393 55.65 7.92 38.22
N VAL A 394 56.74 7.17 38.37
CA VAL A 394 58.08 7.65 38.01
C VAL A 394 58.33 7.51 36.50
N PRO A 395 59.27 8.27 35.90
CA PRO A 395 59.55 8.19 34.45
C PRO A 395 59.80 6.77 33.91
N ASP A 396 60.50 5.92 34.67
CA ASP A 396 60.80 4.53 34.31
C ASP A 396 59.85 3.51 34.97
N GLY A 397 58.71 3.99 35.46
CA GLY A 397 57.74 3.21 36.20
C GLY A 397 56.78 2.45 35.29
N ALA A 398 56.06 1.51 35.91
CA ALA A 398 54.94 0.82 35.31
C ALA A 398 53.68 0.99 36.17
N PHE A 399 52.53 0.69 35.58
CA PHE A 399 51.27 0.57 36.31
C PHE A 399 50.53 -0.70 35.87
N ARG A 400 49.69 -1.22 36.75
CA ARG A 400 48.83 -2.36 36.45
C ARG A 400 47.51 -1.86 35.86
N LEU A 401 47.27 -2.21 34.61
CA LEU A 401 45.98 -2.05 33.97
C LEU A 401 45.14 -3.29 34.31
N ARG A 402 44.00 -3.08 34.98
CA ARG A 402 42.96 -4.10 35.10
C ARG A 402 41.67 -3.50 34.57
N CYS A 403 41.06 -4.15 33.59
CA CYS A 403 39.78 -3.72 33.06
C CYS A 403 38.91 -4.91 32.67
N ARG A 404 37.60 -4.64 32.59
CA ARG A 404 36.58 -5.58 32.16
C ARG A 404 35.83 -5.01 30.99
N LEU A 405 35.78 -5.76 29.90
CA LEU A 405 35.13 -5.41 28.64
C LEU A 405 33.90 -6.31 28.49
N ARG A 406 32.72 -5.71 28.31
CA ARG A 406 31.47 -6.44 28.15
C ARG A 406 30.74 -6.01 26.89
N ASP A 407 30.24 -6.96 26.13
CA ASP A 407 29.51 -6.73 24.89
C ASP A 407 28.47 -7.83 24.63
N ASP A 408 27.36 -7.47 23.97
CA ASP A 408 26.25 -8.39 23.72
C ASP A 408 26.61 -9.46 22.66
N PHE A 409 27.51 -9.13 21.71
CA PHE A 409 27.96 -10.03 20.63
C PHE A 409 29.45 -10.36 20.68
N GLY A 410 30.18 -9.70 21.56
CA GLY A 410 31.56 -10.02 21.91
C GLY A 410 32.55 -8.96 21.46
N VAL A 411 33.61 -8.83 22.25
CA VAL A 411 34.68 -7.87 21.99
C VAL A 411 35.69 -8.48 21.02
N VAL A 412 35.98 -7.78 19.92
CA VAL A 412 36.87 -8.27 18.86
C VAL A 412 38.30 -7.76 19.03
N SER A 413 38.45 -6.51 19.45
CA SER A 413 39.75 -5.90 19.69
C SER A 413 39.70 -4.88 20.82
N ALA A 414 40.82 -4.74 21.52
CA ALA A 414 41.00 -3.73 22.55
C ALA A 414 42.43 -3.19 22.49
N ALA A 415 42.59 -1.93 22.83
CA ALA A 415 43.88 -1.27 22.87
C ALA A 415 43.94 -0.24 24.00
N LEU A 416 45.09 -0.15 24.63
CA LEU A 416 45.39 0.93 25.55
C LEU A 416 45.92 2.14 24.78
N LEU A 417 45.30 3.29 25.01
CA LEU A 417 45.71 4.58 24.49
C LEU A 417 46.37 5.39 25.61
N LEU A 418 47.65 5.66 25.45
CA LEU A 418 48.42 6.58 26.28
C LEU A 418 48.52 7.92 25.53
N VAL A 419 47.87 8.95 26.06
CA VAL A 419 47.80 10.28 25.43
C VAL A 419 48.53 11.27 26.31
N CYS A 420 49.57 11.91 25.78
CA CYS A 420 50.28 13.00 26.45
C CYS A 420 49.68 14.35 26.00
N PRO A 421 48.93 15.07 26.86
CA PRO A 421 48.25 16.30 26.45
C PRO A 421 49.23 17.39 26.00
N GLU A 422 50.37 17.50 26.68
CA GLU A 422 51.32 18.60 26.52
C GLU A 422 52.23 18.50 25.29
N GLY A 423 52.15 17.40 24.51
CA GLY A 423 53.01 17.17 23.34
C GLY A 423 52.37 16.39 22.20
N GLY A 424 51.07 16.13 22.27
CA GLY A 424 50.30 15.44 21.21
C GLY A 424 50.69 13.98 20.94
N ARG A 425 51.70 13.45 21.63
CA ARG A 425 52.16 12.06 21.48
C ARG A 425 51.07 11.11 21.97
N LYS A 426 50.67 10.20 21.08
CA LYS A 426 49.73 9.10 21.36
C LYS A 426 50.45 7.78 21.12
N LYS A 427 50.47 6.92 22.13
CA LYS A 427 50.94 5.53 21.99
C LYS A 427 49.74 4.61 22.12
N ARG A 428 49.55 3.74 21.14
CA ARG A 428 48.51 2.71 21.12
C ARG A 428 49.17 1.35 21.35
N ILE A 429 48.78 0.66 22.40
CA ILE A 429 49.30 -0.66 22.77
C ILE A 429 48.14 -1.64 22.59
N PRO A 430 48.21 -2.58 21.63
CA PRO A 430 47.18 -3.61 21.49
C PRO A 430 47.19 -4.48 22.75
N LEU A 431 46.01 -4.84 23.23
CA LEU A 431 45.86 -5.71 24.39
C LEU A 431 45.45 -7.10 23.92
N ASP A 432 46.16 -8.14 24.37
CA ASP A 432 45.89 -9.51 23.98
C ASP A 432 44.89 -10.17 24.93
N PHE A 433 43.80 -10.72 24.38
CA PHE A 433 42.78 -11.41 25.15
C PHE A 433 42.07 -12.47 24.32
N ARG A 434 41.42 -13.42 24.99
CA ARG A 434 40.50 -14.37 24.35
C ARG A 434 39.18 -13.66 24.09
N ARG A 435 38.76 -13.62 22.83
CA ARG A 435 37.48 -13.02 22.43
C ARG A 435 36.32 -13.66 23.20
N GLY A 436 35.39 -12.83 23.62
CA GLY A 436 34.22 -13.24 24.39
C GLY A 436 33.29 -12.06 24.68
N ALA A 437 32.10 -12.38 25.20
CA ALA A 437 31.11 -11.40 25.64
C ALA A 437 31.50 -10.68 26.94
N ASP A 438 32.31 -11.33 27.79
CA ASP A 438 32.81 -10.77 29.04
C ASP A 438 34.29 -11.14 29.18
N VAL A 439 35.13 -10.13 29.07
CA VAL A 439 36.58 -10.27 29.06
C VAL A 439 37.15 -9.47 30.22
N GLU A 440 37.76 -10.17 31.16
CA GLU A 440 38.61 -9.56 32.18
C GLU A 440 40.06 -9.66 31.74
N MET A 441 40.78 -8.54 31.88
CA MET A 441 42.18 -8.48 31.48
C MET A 441 43.00 -7.72 32.51
N GLU A 442 44.23 -8.19 32.66
CA GLU A 442 45.22 -7.63 33.56
C GLU A 442 46.59 -7.65 32.90
N GLU A 443 47.21 -6.47 32.77
CA GLU A 443 48.52 -6.32 32.16
C GLU A 443 49.33 -5.24 32.88
N ILE A 444 50.65 -5.41 32.94
CA ILE A 444 51.57 -4.43 33.52
C ILE A 444 52.14 -3.59 32.37
N ILE A 445 51.88 -2.30 32.40
CA ILE A 445 52.24 -1.38 31.32
C ILE A 445 53.33 -0.44 31.80
N SER A 446 54.47 -0.47 31.12
CA SER A 446 55.59 0.46 31.35
C SER A 446 55.40 1.77 30.59
N ILE A 447 55.68 2.90 31.24
CA ILE A 447 55.71 4.22 30.59
C ILE A 447 57.12 4.66 30.19
N ALA A 448 58.15 3.88 30.51
CA ALA A 448 59.55 4.23 30.25
C ALA A 448 59.82 4.57 28.76
N ASP A 449 59.18 3.84 27.86
CA ASP A 449 59.29 4.06 26.40
C ASP A 449 58.82 5.46 25.96
N LEU A 450 57.97 6.13 26.74
CA LEU A 450 57.48 7.47 26.43
C LEU A 450 58.52 8.56 26.72
N LYS A 451 59.58 8.24 27.49
CA LYS A 451 60.69 9.13 27.87
C LYS A 451 60.19 10.49 28.37
N LEU A 452 59.27 10.46 29.33
CA LEU A 452 58.63 11.66 29.86
C LEU A 452 59.43 12.24 31.02
N GLU A 453 59.57 13.56 31.03
CA GLU A 453 60.18 14.28 32.14
C GLU A 453 59.20 14.37 33.34
N PRO A 454 59.72 14.40 34.58
CA PRO A 454 58.89 14.68 35.76
C PRO A 454 58.12 16.02 35.62
N GLY A 455 56.87 16.03 36.09
CA GLY A 455 55.93 17.15 35.98
C GLY A 455 54.92 17.00 34.83
N ARG A 456 55.15 16.08 33.89
CA ARG A 456 54.25 15.81 32.75
C ARG A 456 53.08 14.90 33.13
N THR A 457 52.01 14.95 32.35
CA THR A 457 50.83 14.08 32.54
C THR A 457 50.59 13.12 31.37
N VAL A 458 50.09 11.93 31.67
CA VAL A 458 49.67 10.90 30.71
C VAL A 458 48.25 10.50 30.99
N GLN A 459 47.35 10.66 30.02
CA GLN A 459 46.01 10.11 30.10
C GLN A 459 46.01 8.67 29.59
N VAL A 460 45.47 7.77 30.40
CA VAL A 460 45.26 6.37 30.11
C VAL A 460 43.79 6.19 29.74
N ARG A 461 43.53 5.66 28.54
CA ARG A 461 42.20 5.26 28.08
C ARG A 461 42.25 3.87 27.48
N VAL A 462 41.23 3.07 27.71
CA VAL A 462 41.05 1.79 27.03
C VAL A 462 40.06 1.99 25.89
N GLU A 463 40.46 1.57 24.70
CA GLU A 463 39.63 1.49 23.50
C GLU A 463 39.18 0.05 23.34
N ALA A 464 37.89 -0.19 23.14
CA ALA A 464 37.36 -1.50 22.74
C ALA A 464 36.47 -1.35 21.52
N ALA A 465 36.52 -2.35 20.65
CA ALA A 465 35.65 -2.46 19.48
C ALA A 465 34.90 -3.79 19.51
N ASP A 466 33.61 -3.71 19.20
CA ASP A 466 32.72 -4.84 19.02
C ASP A 466 32.95 -5.56 17.68
N ALA A 467 32.11 -6.55 17.40
CA ALA A 467 32.06 -7.25 16.12
C ALA A 467 31.23 -6.53 15.05
N SER A 468 30.63 -5.37 15.37
CA SER A 468 29.72 -4.67 14.46
C SER A 468 30.48 -4.15 13.23
N PRO A 469 29.89 -4.22 12.01
CA PRO A 469 30.50 -3.70 10.80
C PRO A 469 30.69 -2.17 10.83
N ALA A 470 29.90 -1.46 11.66
CA ALA A 470 30.13 -0.05 11.92
C ALA A 470 31.46 0.22 12.66
N GLY A 471 32.05 -0.82 13.27
CA GLY A 471 33.32 -0.75 13.99
C GLY A 471 33.25 0.26 15.12
N VAL A 472 32.15 0.27 15.86
CA VAL A 472 31.92 1.27 16.90
C VAL A 472 32.99 1.08 17.97
N LYS A 473 33.75 2.14 18.21
CA LYS A 473 34.80 2.15 19.21
C LYS A 473 34.31 2.87 20.44
N THR A 474 34.31 2.17 21.56
CA THR A 474 34.09 2.79 22.87
C THR A 474 35.43 3.16 23.48
N LEU A 475 35.49 4.33 24.11
CA LEU A 475 36.61 4.74 24.95
C LEU A 475 36.18 4.73 26.41
N SER A 476 37.05 4.24 27.28
CA SER A 476 36.87 4.38 28.73
C SER A 476 36.99 5.84 29.16
N GLU A 477 36.57 6.10 30.41
CA GLU A 477 36.98 7.30 31.13
C GLU A 477 38.51 7.42 31.16
N ALA A 478 38.98 8.66 31.14
CA ALA A 478 40.41 8.97 31.13
C ALA A 478 40.96 9.03 32.54
N VAL A 479 41.95 8.19 32.83
CA VAL A 479 42.68 8.23 34.11
C VAL A 479 44.01 8.92 33.90
N THR A 480 44.33 9.92 34.73
CA THR A 480 45.54 10.71 34.56
C THR A 480 46.66 10.21 35.46
N LEU A 481 47.78 9.84 34.85
CA LEU A 481 49.03 9.54 35.53
C LEU A 481 49.95 10.76 35.49
N ARG A 482 50.38 11.24 36.66
CA ARG A 482 51.34 12.34 36.77
C ARG A 482 52.75 11.78 36.94
N VAL A 483 53.61 12.05 35.96
CA VAL A 483 55.02 11.68 36.03
C VAL A 483 55.67 12.51 37.13
N SER A 484 56.15 11.85 38.18
CA SER A 484 56.61 12.47 39.42
C SER A 484 58.02 11.99 39.75
N ARG A 485 58.74 12.76 40.56
CA ARG A 485 60.09 12.36 40.97
C ARG A 485 59.99 11.25 42.02
N PRO A 486 60.98 10.34 42.12
CA PRO A 486 60.95 9.23 43.07
C PRO A 486 60.68 9.65 44.54
N TYR A 487 61.25 10.78 44.98
CA TYR A 487 61.04 11.29 46.35
C TYR A 487 59.60 11.77 46.61
N GLU A 488 58.88 12.24 45.59
CA GLU A 488 57.50 12.70 45.74
C GLU A 488 56.55 11.52 46.01
N ILE A 489 56.82 10.36 45.41
CA ILE A 489 56.07 9.12 45.68
C ILE A 489 56.44 8.55 47.05
N LEU A 490 57.71 8.71 47.46
CA LEU A 490 58.13 8.35 48.82
C LEU A 490 57.45 9.20 49.90
N ASP A 491 57.19 10.49 49.65
CA ASP A 491 56.42 11.36 50.55
C ASP A 491 54.95 10.92 50.69
N GLU A 492 54.34 10.51 49.57
CA GLU A 492 53.00 9.90 49.59
C GLU A 492 52.98 8.59 50.39
N LEU A 493 54.02 7.75 50.27
CA LEU A 493 54.15 6.55 51.09
C LEU A 493 54.27 6.89 52.57
N GLN A 494 55.09 7.88 52.94
CA GLN A 494 55.23 8.28 54.34
C GLN A 494 53.89 8.75 54.90
N SER A 495 53.17 9.59 54.15
CA SER A 495 51.83 10.03 54.51
C SER A 495 50.87 8.84 54.71
N PHE A 496 50.93 7.84 53.81
CA PHE A 496 50.18 6.60 53.94
C PHE A 496 50.56 5.81 55.19
N LEU A 497 51.86 5.63 55.46
CA LEU A 497 52.38 4.89 56.61
C LEU A 497 51.97 5.54 57.94
N VAL A 498 52.09 6.87 58.04
CA VAL A 498 51.66 7.64 59.22
C VAL A 498 50.17 7.45 59.47
N ALA A 499 49.34 7.61 58.43
CA ALA A 499 47.90 7.41 58.53
C ALA A 499 47.55 5.96 58.91
N ALA A 500 48.19 4.98 58.28
CA ALA A 500 47.95 3.57 58.54
C ALA A 500 48.36 3.18 59.98
N LYS A 501 49.49 3.69 60.48
CA LYS A 501 49.94 3.52 61.87
C LYS A 501 48.95 4.12 62.86
N GLN A 502 48.45 5.33 62.61
CA GLN A 502 47.43 5.95 63.46
C GLN A 502 46.16 5.10 63.51
N ARG A 503 45.69 4.59 62.36
CA ARG A 503 44.53 3.69 62.28
C ARG A 503 44.77 2.37 63.01
N LEU A 504 45.90 1.69 62.78
CA LEU A 504 46.25 0.45 63.48
C LEU A 504 46.38 0.66 65.00
N LYS A 505 46.94 1.79 65.44
CA LYS A 505 47.01 2.16 66.86
C LYS A 505 45.60 2.35 67.44
N ALA A 506 44.69 2.99 66.71
CA ALA A 506 43.29 3.14 67.11
C ALA A 506 42.61 1.77 67.24
N PHE A 507 42.79 0.86 66.27
CA PHE A 507 42.22 -0.48 66.35
C PHE A 507 42.76 -1.30 67.52
N VAL A 508 44.07 -1.23 67.81
CA VAL A 508 44.64 -1.89 68.99
C VAL A 508 44.00 -1.34 70.28
N ALA A 509 43.78 -0.02 70.37
CA ALA A 509 43.11 0.59 71.52
C ALA A 509 41.62 0.21 71.60
N GLU A 510 40.94 0.07 70.46
CA GLU A 510 39.55 -0.40 70.42
C GLU A 510 39.44 -1.86 70.88
N GLU A 511 40.36 -2.73 70.47
CA GLU A 511 40.42 -4.12 70.96
C GLU A 511 40.69 -4.17 72.48
N ASP A 512 41.53 -3.26 73.02
CA ASP A 512 41.75 -3.12 74.47
C ASP A 512 40.50 -2.65 75.22
N ALA A 513 39.72 -1.75 74.62
CA ALA A 513 38.44 -1.33 75.16
C ALA A 513 37.40 -2.47 75.13
N VAL A 514 37.37 -3.28 74.08
CA VAL A 514 36.51 -4.48 74.00
C VAL A 514 36.90 -5.45 75.11
N MET A 515 38.20 -5.73 75.28
CA MET A 515 38.71 -6.64 76.32
C MET A 515 38.34 -6.21 77.74
N SER A 516 38.48 -4.92 78.07
CA SER A 516 38.14 -4.39 79.40
C SER A 516 36.64 -4.38 79.68
N SER A 517 35.81 -4.32 78.63
CA SER A 517 34.35 -4.19 78.74
C SER A 517 33.61 -5.53 78.74
N LEU A 518 34.31 -6.66 78.58
CA LEU A 518 33.76 -8.02 78.58
C LEU A 518 32.97 -8.38 79.86
N GLY A 519 33.22 -7.68 80.98
CA GLY A 519 32.56 -7.91 82.26
C GLY A 519 31.32 -7.07 82.54
N GLY A 520 31.09 -5.95 81.85
CA GLY A 520 30.12 -4.93 82.29
C GLY A 520 29.23 -4.29 81.21
N GLU A 521 29.60 -4.31 79.93
CA GLU A 521 28.78 -3.71 78.86
C GLU A 521 27.66 -4.64 78.34
N ARG A 522 26.64 -4.06 77.69
CA ARG A 522 25.64 -4.85 76.93
C ARG A 522 26.35 -5.65 75.84
N LYS A 523 26.38 -6.99 75.98
CA LYS A 523 27.07 -7.95 75.09
C LYS A 523 26.85 -7.72 73.59
N ARG A 524 25.65 -7.29 73.17
CA ARG A 524 25.33 -6.94 71.78
C ARG A 524 26.12 -5.72 71.23
N ARG A 525 26.44 -4.74 72.08
CA ARG A 525 27.26 -3.57 71.69
C ARG A 525 28.72 -3.98 71.46
N LEU A 526 29.27 -4.87 72.27
CA LEU A 526 30.61 -5.43 72.10
C LEU A 526 30.74 -6.18 70.77
N LEU A 527 29.74 -7.01 70.43
CA LEU A 527 29.69 -7.69 69.14
C LEU A 527 29.71 -6.70 67.97
N ALA A 528 28.84 -5.68 68.00
CA ALA A 528 28.78 -4.67 66.95
C ALA A 528 30.11 -3.91 66.79
N ARG A 529 30.76 -3.58 67.92
CA ARG A 529 32.06 -2.93 67.95
C ARG A 529 33.15 -3.82 67.35
N GLN A 530 33.21 -5.10 67.74
CA GLN A 530 34.17 -6.05 67.18
C GLN A 530 33.97 -6.27 65.68
N SER A 531 32.73 -6.45 65.23
CA SER A 531 32.42 -6.63 63.81
C SER A 531 32.83 -5.42 62.98
N ARG A 532 32.72 -4.21 63.55
CA ARG A 532 33.21 -2.98 62.92
C ARG A 532 34.73 -2.97 62.82
N VAL A 533 35.45 -3.23 63.91
CA VAL A 533 36.93 -3.28 63.91
C VAL A 533 37.44 -4.27 62.87
N VAL A 534 36.91 -5.49 62.85
CA VAL A 534 37.34 -6.53 61.90
C VAL A 534 37.07 -6.12 60.45
N ARG A 535 35.94 -5.45 60.18
CA ARG A 535 35.61 -4.93 58.85
C ARG A 535 36.56 -3.80 58.44
N ASP A 536 36.80 -2.85 59.33
CA ASP A 536 37.62 -1.67 59.05
C ASP A 536 39.10 -2.05 58.88
N VAL A 537 39.59 -3.05 59.64
CA VAL A 537 40.92 -3.65 59.43
C VAL A 537 40.99 -4.39 58.08
N ALA A 538 39.98 -5.19 57.75
CA ALA A 538 39.95 -5.91 56.47
C ALA A 538 39.95 -4.94 55.27
N ALA A 539 39.31 -3.79 55.40
CA ALA A 539 39.32 -2.73 54.38
C ALA A 539 40.70 -2.08 54.18
N MET A 540 41.61 -2.13 55.17
CA MET A 540 42.97 -1.60 55.04
C MET A 540 43.93 -2.53 54.29
N ALA A 541 43.68 -3.85 54.27
CA ALA A 541 44.60 -4.79 53.61
C ALA A 541 44.80 -4.52 52.10
N PRO A 542 43.74 -4.24 51.30
CA PRO A 542 43.90 -3.84 49.90
C PRO A 542 44.71 -2.57 49.70
N ASP A 543 44.62 -1.59 50.61
CA ASP A 543 45.37 -0.34 50.51
C ASP A 543 46.89 -0.61 50.64
N PHE A 544 47.29 -1.49 51.56
CA PHE A 544 48.69 -1.92 51.70
C PHE A 544 49.18 -2.72 50.49
N ALA A 545 48.34 -3.60 49.93
CA ALA A 545 48.68 -4.36 48.73
C ALA A 545 48.88 -3.42 47.51
N ALA A 546 47.98 -2.44 47.34
CA ALA A 546 48.10 -1.44 46.30
C ALA A 546 49.36 -0.58 46.45
N ALA A 547 49.70 -0.16 47.68
CA ALA A 547 50.94 0.58 47.94
C ALA A 547 52.19 -0.27 47.66
N ALA A 548 52.17 -1.56 47.99
CA ALA A 548 53.26 -2.49 47.68
C ALA A 548 53.48 -2.64 46.18
N ASP A 549 52.38 -2.83 45.42
CA ASP A 549 52.42 -2.92 43.96
C ASP A 549 52.92 -1.61 43.34
N ASP A 550 52.44 -0.46 43.78
CA ASP A 550 52.90 0.83 43.29
C ASP A 550 54.42 0.99 43.51
N PHE A 551 54.95 0.56 44.67
CA PHE A 551 56.39 0.60 44.96
C PHE A 551 57.23 -0.30 44.04
N ARG A 552 56.75 -1.53 43.85
CA ARG A 552 57.41 -2.53 43.00
C ARG A 552 57.42 -2.07 41.55
N LEU A 553 56.27 -1.64 41.03
CA LEU A 553 56.11 -1.21 39.64
C LEU A 553 56.86 0.10 39.33
N ASN A 554 57.02 0.98 40.33
CA ASN A 554 57.84 2.19 40.21
C ASN A 554 59.33 1.98 40.58
N ARG A 555 59.76 0.74 40.87
CA ARG A 555 61.15 0.40 41.23
C ARG A 555 61.70 1.26 42.38
N LEU A 556 60.85 1.56 43.36
CA LEU A 556 61.20 2.47 44.47
C LEU A 556 61.89 1.76 45.65
N GLY A 557 61.90 0.42 45.65
CA GLY A 557 62.58 -0.43 46.63
C GLY A 557 61.82 -1.75 46.82
N GLU A 558 62.52 -2.89 46.65
CA GLU A 558 61.92 -4.23 46.76
C GLU A 558 61.64 -4.63 48.21
N GLU A 559 62.52 -4.25 49.14
CA GLU A 559 62.34 -4.57 50.57
C GLU A 559 61.10 -3.85 51.13
N GLU A 560 60.89 -2.60 50.72
CA GLU A 560 59.73 -1.79 51.04
C GLU A 560 58.43 -2.42 50.53
N ALA A 561 58.41 -2.82 49.26
CA ALA A 561 57.26 -3.49 48.66
C ALA A 561 56.95 -4.82 49.35
N GLN A 562 57.96 -5.65 49.61
CA GLN A 562 57.79 -6.95 50.29
C GLN A 562 57.24 -6.78 51.72
N LEU A 563 57.69 -5.76 52.45
CA LEU A 563 57.17 -5.48 53.78
C LEU A 563 55.68 -5.12 53.73
N LEU A 564 55.30 -4.15 52.88
CA LEU A 564 53.91 -3.71 52.72
C LEU A 564 53.00 -4.87 52.31
N GLU A 565 53.44 -5.70 51.37
CA GLU A 565 52.72 -6.89 50.95
C GLU A 565 52.55 -7.91 52.09
N SER A 566 53.61 -8.13 52.87
CA SER A 566 53.54 -9.03 54.02
C SER A 566 52.61 -8.52 55.13
N VAL A 567 52.49 -7.19 55.30
CA VAL A 567 51.53 -6.58 56.21
C VAL A 567 50.11 -6.74 55.67
N ALA A 568 49.89 -6.48 54.38
CA ALA A 568 48.61 -6.69 53.71
C ALA A 568 48.10 -8.13 53.90
N ARG A 569 48.91 -9.12 53.55
CA ARG A 569 48.59 -10.55 53.73
C ARG A 569 48.30 -10.90 55.18
N ALA A 570 49.12 -10.41 56.12
CA ALA A 570 48.91 -10.68 57.54
C ALA A 570 47.59 -10.09 58.09
N LEU A 571 47.17 -8.92 57.60
CA LEU A 571 45.89 -8.32 57.95
C LEU A 571 44.71 -9.08 57.34
N GLU A 572 44.81 -9.48 56.07
CA GLU A 572 43.78 -10.23 55.35
C GLU A 572 43.55 -11.62 55.99
N GLU A 573 44.62 -12.41 56.11
CA GLU A 573 44.58 -13.73 56.77
C GLU A 573 44.18 -13.60 58.24
N GLY A 574 44.66 -12.55 58.91
CA GLY A 574 44.32 -12.23 60.30
C GLY A 574 42.84 -11.96 60.50
N CYS A 575 42.20 -11.20 59.59
CA CYS A 575 40.76 -10.93 59.62
C CYS A 575 39.95 -12.18 59.27
N ALA A 576 40.34 -12.92 58.23
CA ALA A 576 39.66 -14.14 57.80
C ALA A 576 39.73 -15.26 58.87
N GLY A 577 40.84 -15.35 59.60
CA GLY A 577 41.05 -16.32 60.66
C GLY A 577 40.67 -15.82 62.05
N LEU A 578 41.53 -14.98 62.65
CA LEU A 578 41.42 -14.55 64.05
C LEU A 578 40.27 -13.55 64.27
N GLY A 579 40.07 -12.61 63.35
CA GLY A 579 38.98 -11.62 63.42
C GLY A 579 37.60 -12.27 63.32
N ARG A 580 37.38 -13.21 62.38
CA ARG A 580 36.14 -13.99 62.33
C ARG A 580 35.92 -14.80 63.62
N ARG A 581 36.96 -15.42 64.16
CA ARG A 581 36.88 -16.16 65.44
C ARG A 581 36.53 -15.25 66.62
N SER A 582 37.05 -14.03 66.69
CA SER A 582 36.70 -13.09 67.77
C SER A 582 35.24 -12.63 67.67
N VAL A 583 34.75 -12.34 66.46
CA VAL A 583 33.33 -12.01 66.21
C VAL A 583 32.43 -13.19 66.57
N SER A 584 32.76 -14.41 66.14
CA SER A 584 31.98 -15.61 66.48
C SER A 584 31.98 -15.90 67.98
N ALA A 585 33.09 -15.71 68.69
CA ALA A 585 33.13 -15.90 70.13
C ALA A 585 32.25 -14.88 70.87
N LEU A 586 32.23 -13.62 70.41
CA LEU A 586 31.35 -12.58 70.97
C LEU A 586 29.88 -12.77 70.58
N SER A 587 29.57 -13.39 69.43
CA SER A 587 28.18 -13.66 69.04
C SER A 587 27.56 -14.77 69.89
N VAL A 588 28.35 -15.80 70.22
CA VAL A 588 27.98 -16.83 71.21
C VAL A 588 27.72 -16.18 72.57
N LEU A 589 28.63 -15.32 73.02
CA LEU A 589 28.49 -14.60 74.29
C LEU A 589 27.22 -13.72 74.31
N ALA A 590 26.91 -13.02 73.22
CA ALA A 590 25.76 -12.13 73.11
C ALA A 590 24.40 -12.85 73.00
N SER A 591 24.41 -14.10 72.52
CA SER A 591 23.21 -14.93 72.37
C SER A 591 22.87 -15.73 73.62
N ALA A 592 23.84 -15.96 74.51
CA ALA A 592 23.65 -16.69 75.77
C ALA A 592 23.32 -15.73 76.94
N PRO A 593 22.10 -15.79 77.53
CA PRO A 593 21.72 -14.98 78.69
C PRO A 593 22.65 -15.25 79.88
N ASP A 594 22.86 -16.54 80.18
CA ASP A 594 23.65 -17.05 81.30
C ASP A 594 25.05 -17.53 80.86
N ALA A 595 25.71 -16.78 79.98
CA ALA A 595 27.08 -17.08 79.57
C ALA A 595 28.02 -17.17 80.80
N GLY A 596 28.59 -18.35 81.01
CA GLY A 596 29.48 -18.68 82.10
C GLY A 596 30.89 -18.11 81.92
N GLU A 597 31.78 -18.47 82.85
CA GLU A 597 33.17 -18.01 82.84
C GLU A 597 33.96 -18.57 81.64
N ALA A 598 33.58 -19.75 81.16
CA ALA A 598 34.21 -20.42 80.01
C ALA A 598 33.99 -19.65 78.69
N GLU A 599 32.77 -19.21 78.38
CA GLU A 599 32.50 -18.43 77.16
C GLU A 599 33.16 -17.05 77.21
N ARG A 600 33.20 -16.42 78.39
CA ARG A 600 33.92 -15.14 78.61
C ARG A 600 35.42 -15.30 78.37
N LYS A 601 36.03 -16.37 78.90
CA LYS A 601 37.45 -16.67 78.70
C LYS A 601 37.77 -17.00 77.25
N ALA A 602 36.88 -17.72 76.55
CA ALA A 602 37.00 -18.00 75.12
C ALA A 602 36.96 -16.71 74.29
N ALA A 603 35.97 -15.83 74.51
CA ALA A 603 35.87 -14.53 73.84
C ALA A 603 37.09 -13.64 74.12
N ALA A 604 37.52 -13.53 75.38
CA ALA A 604 38.72 -12.81 75.78
C ALA A 604 39.97 -13.34 75.07
N SER A 605 40.12 -14.66 74.97
CA SER A 605 41.27 -15.26 74.28
C SER A 605 41.28 -14.97 72.78
N ALA A 606 40.11 -14.94 72.14
CA ALA A 606 39.97 -14.69 70.71
C ALA A 606 40.29 -13.22 70.36
N VAL A 607 39.71 -12.28 71.11
CA VAL A 607 39.98 -10.84 70.97
C VAL A 607 41.47 -10.55 71.27
N ALA A 608 42.03 -11.12 72.34
CA ALA A 608 43.45 -10.94 72.67
C ALA A 608 44.40 -11.46 71.58
N ARG A 609 44.06 -12.56 70.90
CA ARG A 609 44.87 -13.08 69.78
C ARG A 609 44.82 -12.15 68.57
N PHE A 610 43.65 -11.60 68.23
CA PHE A 610 43.52 -10.64 67.14
C PHE A 610 44.25 -9.32 67.46
N ARG A 611 44.10 -8.78 68.67
CA ARG A 611 44.88 -7.63 69.16
C ARG A 611 46.38 -7.83 69.01
N ARG A 612 46.92 -9.00 69.41
CA ARG A 612 48.37 -9.30 69.28
C ARG A 612 48.85 -9.26 67.84
N LEU A 613 48.03 -9.72 66.89
CA LEU A 613 48.34 -9.64 65.46
C LEU A 613 48.44 -8.17 65.02
N LEU A 614 47.45 -7.34 65.36
CA LEU A 614 47.46 -5.91 65.03
C LEU A 614 48.65 -5.18 65.65
N ALA A 615 48.95 -5.45 66.92
CA ALA A 615 50.09 -4.86 67.62
C ALA A 615 51.43 -5.26 66.98
N ARG A 616 51.56 -6.51 66.51
CA ARG A 616 52.75 -6.97 65.79
C ARG A 616 52.93 -6.25 64.46
N GLN A 617 51.86 -6.04 63.69
CA GLN A 617 51.95 -5.29 62.43
C GLN A 617 52.26 -3.81 62.66
N LEU A 618 51.65 -3.20 63.69
CA LEU A 618 51.94 -1.82 64.09
C LEU A 618 53.43 -1.64 64.41
N GLU A 619 54.04 -2.59 65.13
CA GLU A 619 55.46 -2.54 65.48
C GLU A 619 56.39 -2.70 64.25
N ARG A 620 55.99 -3.55 63.29
CA ARG A 620 56.72 -3.68 62.01
C ARG A 620 56.71 -2.37 61.22
N LEU A 621 55.57 -1.68 61.18
CA LEU A 621 55.45 -0.40 60.48
C LEU A 621 56.29 0.70 61.13
N LYS A 622 56.35 0.77 62.47
CA LYS A 622 57.19 1.76 63.17
C LYS A 622 58.68 1.63 62.83
N LYS A 623 59.20 0.40 62.81
CA LYS A 623 60.61 0.15 62.49
C LYS A 623 60.94 0.60 61.06
N PHE A 624 59.95 0.50 60.18
CA PHE A 624 60.09 0.81 58.77
C PHE A 624 59.95 2.29 58.44
N GLU A 625 59.08 3.03 59.14
CA GLU A 625 58.96 4.50 59.01
C GLU A 625 60.32 5.17 59.15
N ASN A 626 61.07 4.83 60.20
CA ASN A 626 62.42 5.34 60.44
C ASN A 626 63.41 5.00 59.30
N TYR A 627 63.28 3.83 58.68
CA TYR A 627 64.12 3.43 57.55
C TYR A 627 63.76 4.22 56.30
N SER A 628 62.47 4.34 56.00
CA SER A 628 61.96 5.10 54.85
C SER A 628 62.34 6.59 54.90
N GLU A 629 62.39 7.19 56.10
CA GLU A 629 62.89 8.55 56.30
C GLU A 629 64.36 8.68 55.88
N LEU A 630 65.19 7.70 56.23
CA LEU A 630 66.59 7.67 55.82
C LEU A 630 66.72 7.54 54.29
N THR A 631 65.96 6.62 53.69
CA THR A 631 65.98 6.39 52.24
C THR A 631 65.52 7.62 51.45
N ARG A 632 64.53 8.36 51.97
CA ARG A 632 64.07 9.63 51.40
C ARG A 632 65.17 10.68 51.40
N HIS A 633 65.81 10.93 52.55
CA HIS A 633 66.88 11.92 52.65
C HIS A 633 68.07 11.57 51.74
N ILE A 634 68.42 10.29 51.62
CA ILE A 634 69.49 9.83 50.71
C ILE A 634 69.10 10.12 49.25
N LYS A 635 67.88 9.77 48.82
CA LYS A 635 67.42 10.01 47.45
C LYS A 635 67.30 11.51 47.12
N GLU A 636 66.79 12.31 48.05
CA GLU A 636 66.76 13.77 47.88
C GLU A 636 68.16 14.37 47.71
N MET A 637 69.14 13.90 48.49
CA MET A 637 70.53 14.35 48.35
C MET A 637 71.11 13.95 46.99
N MET A 638 70.91 12.71 46.54
CA MET A 638 71.39 12.24 45.24
C MET A 638 70.79 13.03 44.06
N ASP A 639 69.48 13.35 44.12
CA ASP A 639 68.82 14.11 43.07
C ASP A 639 69.27 15.58 43.06
N LYS A 640 69.44 16.20 44.24
CA LYS A 640 70.04 17.54 44.34
C LYS A 640 71.47 17.54 43.79
N GLU A 641 72.25 16.49 44.06
CA GLU A 641 73.60 16.35 43.51
C GLU A 641 73.58 16.24 41.98
N ARG A 642 72.63 15.50 41.41
CA ARG A 642 72.42 15.43 39.95
C ARG A 642 72.01 16.78 39.37
N GLU A 643 71.06 17.48 39.98
CA GLU A 643 70.65 18.82 39.54
C GLU A 643 71.82 19.80 39.56
N ILE A 644 72.63 19.79 40.62
CA ILE A 644 73.84 20.61 40.73
C ILE A 644 74.84 20.24 39.62
N ARG A 645 75.03 18.94 39.36
CA ARG A 645 75.93 18.45 38.31
C ARG A 645 75.48 18.85 36.91
N ASP A 646 74.18 18.77 36.63
CA ASP A 646 73.60 19.19 35.35
C ASP A 646 73.63 20.71 35.19
N MET A 647 73.41 21.46 36.26
CA MET A 647 73.57 22.91 36.27
C MET A 647 75.02 23.31 36.01
N LEU A 648 76.00 22.63 36.64
CA LEU A 648 77.43 22.82 36.38
C LEU A 648 77.80 22.47 34.94
N LYS A 649 77.26 21.39 34.37
CA LYS A 649 77.44 21.05 32.95
C LYS A 649 76.91 22.14 32.03
N ARG A 650 75.69 22.65 32.27
CA ARG A 650 75.11 23.75 31.49
C ARG A 650 75.92 25.05 31.61
N LEU A 651 76.49 25.33 32.79
CA LEU A 651 77.38 26.47 32.99
C LEU A 651 78.72 26.29 32.27
N LEU A 652 79.29 25.08 32.31
CA LEU A 652 80.51 24.72 31.57
C LEU A 652 80.29 24.83 30.06
N GLU A 653 79.20 24.29 29.52
CA GLU A 653 78.83 24.40 28.10
C GLU A 653 78.62 25.85 27.68
N ARG A 654 78.02 26.70 28.54
CA ARG A 654 77.90 28.15 28.29
C ARG A 654 79.24 28.89 28.36
N SER A 655 80.19 28.43 29.17
CA SER A 655 81.52 29.03 29.29
C SER A 655 82.47 28.61 28.16
N LEU A 656 82.29 27.41 27.61
CA LEU A 656 83.06 26.85 26.50
C LEU A 656 82.49 27.23 25.11
N GLY A 657 81.25 27.72 25.07
CA GLY A 657 80.60 28.23 23.86
C GLY A 657 80.74 29.74 23.63
N ARG A 658 81.77 30.39 24.21
CA ARG A 658 82.14 31.78 23.95
C ARG A 658 83.55 31.88 23.38
#